data_AF-A0A3B4T7E0-F1
#
_entry.id   AF-A0A3B4T7E0-F1
#
_cell.length_a   1.000
_cell.length_b   1.000
_cell.length_c   1.000
_cell.angle_alpha   90.00
_cell.angle_beta   90.00
_cell.angle_gamma   90.00
#
_symmetry.space_group_name_H-M   'P 1'
#
loop_
_entity.id
_entity.type
_entity.pdbx_description
1 polymer ?
#
loop_
_entity_poly.entity_id
_entity_poly.type
_entity_poly.pdbx_seq_one_letter_code
_entity_poly.pdbx_strand_id
1 'polypeptide(L)'
;SAQTEEMDDNKTVLVESLIVWLQTFNTPAPCRTVEELTTGAAISQALHQIDPAWFTDGWLGRIKADVEDNWRLKMNNLKKILQMVVDYYNEVLSQEISDFPLPDLALVAEHSDPVELGRLLQLILGCAVRCERKQEYIQIIMTLEESVQHVVMTAIQEVISDVLLTSASPSCVQLKKALEDLAELLAEKEALAQRCQELDIQVAVLQEERNSLLAENDVLTDRANQLDTFDDPSTPSGRKHSQLQQQLETLQEENFRLEAAKDDYRIHCEELEKQLIEVQHRNDELTSLAEESRALRDELDVLRSCSDRVVMLEASVETYKRKLENLGDLKRQMKLLEENNMTYMQNTVSLEEELRKANAARAQLETYKRQVQELHRKLSEETRRADNLAYDMKKLEEKHDTVMKEKERIIIERDSLKEINEELRCTQAQQHQLSQAGIPSHDNLAAELMPIEYREKFIRLQHENKMLRVQQEECEREKIAALQAQLEEAHKTRSELDTENRLSRERVSELQQQVEDLQKALQSQAAKPDDVSVPTFIGTNTVKMPHRVNLIRLSEFVLAWVDELMAALKKKDDDMRAMEERYKMYLEKARNVIRALDPKLNPATAEIQALRNQLADRDKQILTLERQCEQARLREYEEKLIVTAWYNKSLNFQKLAIESRLGGRTSSMLSPGQSFLAQQRQVSNAPRRALSISVPATTSK
;
A
#
# COMPACT_ATOMS: atom_id res chain seq x y z
N SER A 1 26.82 -56.28 67.20
CA SER A 1 26.14 -54.97 67.11
C SER A 1 27.04 -53.95 67.76
N ALA A 2 26.73 -53.31 68.90
CA ALA A 2 27.47 -52.12 69.37
C ALA A 2 29.02 -52.16 69.22
N GLN A 3 29.71 -53.12 69.83
CA GLN A 3 31.18 -53.28 69.70
C GLN A 3 31.69 -53.71 68.31
N THR A 4 30.78 -54.10 67.42
CA THR A 4 31.03 -54.38 66.00
C THR A 4 30.83 -53.12 65.16
N GLU A 5 29.82 -52.32 65.50
CA GLU A 5 29.47 -51.04 64.87
C GLU A 5 30.55 -49.98 65.21
N GLU A 6 30.93 -49.80 66.48
CA GLU A 6 32.07 -48.95 66.90
C GLU A 6 33.41 -49.36 66.26
N MET A 7 33.58 -50.65 65.93
CA MET A 7 34.81 -51.17 65.34
C MET A 7 34.80 -51.11 63.81
N ASP A 8 33.67 -50.85 63.14
CA ASP A 8 33.65 -50.49 61.73
C ASP A 8 33.68 -48.96 61.55
N ASP A 9 33.00 -48.19 62.40
CA ASP A 9 33.07 -46.71 62.41
C ASP A 9 34.52 -46.20 62.56
N ASN A 10 35.31 -46.80 63.45
CA ASN A 10 36.74 -46.44 63.57
C ASN A 10 37.59 -46.77 62.33
N LYS A 11 37.15 -47.69 61.46
CA LYS A 11 37.87 -48.07 60.23
C LYS A 11 37.41 -47.27 59.00
N THR A 12 36.14 -46.87 58.94
CA THR A 12 35.67 -45.92 57.93
C THR A 12 36.33 -44.56 58.16
N VAL A 13 36.39 -44.09 59.42
CA VAL A 13 37.14 -42.89 59.82
C VAL A 13 38.63 -42.98 59.44
N LEU A 14 39.26 -44.15 59.52
CA LEU A 14 40.64 -44.37 59.07
C LEU A 14 40.79 -44.12 57.56
N VAL A 15 39.98 -44.76 56.71
CA VAL A 15 40.11 -44.58 55.26
C VAL A 15 39.73 -43.17 54.81
N GLU A 16 38.72 -42.54 55.43
CA GLU A 16 38.33 -41.16 55.13
C GLU A 16 39.45 -40.16 55.48
N SER A 17 40.08 -40.32 56.66
CA SER A 17 41.23 -39.51 57.07
C SER A 17 42.43 -39.68 56.14
N LEU A 18 42.70 -40.91 55.70
CA LEU A 18 43.77 -41.22 54.75
C LEU A 18 43.47 -40.73 53.32
N ILE A 19 42.20 -40.68 52.92
CA ILE A 19 41.75 -40.04 51.67
C ILE A 19 42.02 -38.53 51.71
N VAL A 20 41.69 -37.85 52.82
CA VAL A 20 42.00 -36.41 53.00
C VAL A 20 43.50 -36.15 52.94
N TRP A 21 44.32 -37.01 53.57
CA TRP A 21 45.78 -36.94 53.43
C TRP A 21 46.25 -37.16 51.97
N LEU A 22 45.71 -38.16 51.26
CA LEU A 22 46.11 -38.47 49.88
C LEU A 22 45.76 -37.35 48.88
N GLN A 23 44.70 -36.57 49.14
CA GLN A 23 44.34 -35.41 48.30
C GLN A 23 45.41 -34.32 48.28
N THR A 24 46.27 -34.22 49.31
CA THR A 24 47.36 -33.24 49.36
C THR A 24 48.38 -33.39 48.23
N PHE A 25 48.51 -34.59 47.65
CA PHE A 25 49.38 -34.88 46.50
C PHE A 25 48.87 -34.30 45.17
N ASN A 26 47.63 -33.75 45.12
CA ASN A 26 47.06 -33.10 43.94
C ASN A 26 47.25 -33.91 42.63
N THR A 27 46.98 -35.22 42.69
CA THR A 27 47.27 -36.15 41.59
C THR A 27 46.35 -35.94 40.38
N PRO A 28 46.81 -36.19 39.14
CA PRO A 28 45.97 -36.10 37.94
C PRO A 28 44.73 -37.01 37.93
N ALA A 29 44.78 -38.15 38.62
CA ALA A 29 43.60 -39.00 38.85
C ALA A 29 42.83 -38.57 40.10
N PRO A 30 41.48 -38.65 40.10
CA PRO A 30 40.66 -38.24 41.22
C PRO A 30 40.83 -39.16 42.43
N CYS A 31 40.65 -38.59 43.62
CA CYS A 31 40.97 -39.19 44.93
C CYS A 31 40.04 -38.68 46.05
N ARG A 32 38.75 -38.47 45.73
CA ARG A 32 37.71 -37.96 46.64
C ARG A 32 36.87 -39.06 47.27
N THR A 33 36.75 -40.22 46.63
CA THR A 33 35.97 -41.36 47.15
C THR A 33 36.78 -42.64 47.19
N VAL A 34 36.33 -43.59 48.01
CA VAL A 34 36.83 -44.98 48.06
C VAL A 34 36.81 -45.61 46.67
N GLU A 35 35.72 -45.42 45.92
CA GLU A 35 35.53 -45.97 44.57
C GLU A 35 36.56 -45.47 43.55
N GLU A 36 36.88 -44.17 43.54
CA GLU A 36 37.88 -43.59 42.63
C GLU A 36 39.27 -44.21 42.84
N LEU A 37 39.63 -44.46 44.11
CA LEU A 37 40.92 -45.06 44.48
C LEU A 37 41.04 -46.55 44.13
N THR A 38 39.93 -47.29 43.96
CA THR A 38 39.96 -48.70 43.53
C THR A 38 40.66 -48.91 42.17
N THR A 39 40.75 -47.86 41.34
CA THR A 39 41.51 -47.88 40.08
C THR A 39 43.02 -48.06 40.28
N GLY A 40 43.55 -47.69 41.45
CA GLY A 40 44.98 -47.59 41.75
C GLY A 40 45.69 -46.40 41.09
N ALA A 41 45.00 -45.61 40.25
CA ALA A 41 45.65 -44.56 39.45
C ALA A 41 46.23 -43.44 40.34
N ALA A 42 45.40 -42.80 41.17
CA ALA A 42 45.85 -41.76 42.10
C ALA A 42 46.89 -42.26 43.11
N ILE A 43 46.68 -43.48 43.64
CA ILE A 43 47.63 -44.14 44.56
C ILE A 43 49.03 -44.30 43.91
N SER A 44 49.10 -44.79 42.67
CA SER A 44 50.39 -44.96 41.99
C SER A 44 51.08 -43.63 41.68
N GLN A 45 50.29 -42.58 41.38
CA GLN A 45 50.78 -41.22 41.15
C GLN A 45 51.30 -40.59 42.45
N ALA A 46 50.66 -40.84 43.60
CA ALA A 46 51.15 -40.42 44.91
C ALA A 46 52.44 -41.16 45.31
N LEU A 47 52.53 -42.47 45.08
CA LEU A 47 53.77 -43.24 45.31
C LEU A 47 54.94 -42.75 44.47
N HIS A 48 54.71 -42.43 43.18
CA HIS A 48 55.70 -41.77 42.33
C HIS A 48 56.15 -40.41 42.89
N GLN A 49 55.23 -39.63 43.49
CA GLN A 49 55.61 -38.39 44.18
C GLN A 49 56.38 -38.63 45.48
N ILE A 50 56.11 -39.69 46.24
CA ILE A 50 56.81 -40.03 47.49
C ILE A 50 58.27 -40.38 47.23
N ASP A 51 58.52 -41.29 46.28
CA ASP A 51 59.87 -41.71 45.91
C ASP A 51 59.97 -42.00 44.40
N PRO A 52 60.31 -41.01 43.57
CA PRO A 52 60.42 -41.19 42.12
C PRO A 52 61.65 -42.03 41.71
N ALA A 53 62.60 -42.29 42.61
CA ALA A 53 63.74 -43.16 42.34
C ALA A 53 63.34 -44.64 42.40
N TRP A 54 62.43 -45.00 43.31
CA TRP A 54 61.84 -46.34 43.38
C TRP A 54 60.61 -46.50 42.47
N PHE A 55 59.60 -45.64 42.64
CA PHE A 55 58.32 -45.68 41.92
C PHE A 55 58.42 -44.96 40.55
N THR A 56 59.43 -45.33 39.76
CA THR A 56 59.80 -44.69 38.47
C THR A 56 58.67 -44.57 37.45
N ASP A 57 58.79 -43.65 36.49
CA ASP A 57 57.87 -43.52 35.33
C ASP A 57 57.65 -44.85 34.58
N GLY A 58 58.72 -45.66 34.47
CA GLY A 58 58.70 -46.98 33.83
C GLY A 58 57.98 -48.07 34.63
N TRP A 59 57.64 -47.82 35.89
CA TRP A 59 56.66 -48.57 36.66
C TRP A 59 55.27 -47.92 36.57
N LEU A 60 55.17 -46.60 36.73
CA LEU A 60 53.90 -45.86 36.70
C LEU A 60 53.12 -46.11 35.40
N GLY A 61 53.81 -46.10 34.25
CA GLY A 61 53.23 -46.45 32.94
C GLY A 61 52.76 -47.90 32.76
N ARG A 62 52.95 -48.77 33.77
CA ARG A 62 52.37 -50.13 33.81
C ARG A 62 51.00 -50.17 34.50
N ILE A 63 50.61 -49.09 35.19
CA ILE A 63 49.29 -48.89 35.78
C ILE A 63 48.38 -48.30 34.70
N LYS A 64 47.20 -48.89 34.48
CA LYS A 64 46.22 -48.36 33.53
C LYS A 64 45.32 -47.35 34.23
N ALA A 65 45.18 -46.13 33.71
CA ALA A 65 44.16 -45.20 34.18
C ALA A 65 42.76 -45.58 33.65
N ASP A 66 42.67 -45.87 32.35
CA ASP A 66 41.42 -46.23 31.67
C ASP A 66 41.00 -47.67 32.00
N VAL A 67 40.35 -47.82 33.15
CA VAL A 67 40.00 -49.12 33.75
C VAL A 67 38.49 -49.32 33.95
N GLU A 68 37.72 -48.23 34.07
CA GLU A 68 36.27 -48.23 34.32
C GLU A 68 35.90 -49.19 35.48
N ASP A 69 34.74 -49.83 35.45
CA ASP A 69 34.29 -50.80 36.46
C ASP A 69 34.85 -52.22 36.26
N ASN A 70 35.92 -52.37 35.48
CA ASN A 70 36.55 -53.67 35.27
C ASN A 70 37.40 -54.08 36.48
N TRP A 71 36.75 -54.68 37.49
CA TRP A 71 37.39 -55.11 38.74
C TRP A 71 38.66 -55.96 38.54
N ARG A 72 38.74 -56.74 37.45
CA ARG A 72 39.93 -57.55 37.14
C ARG A 72 41.13 -56.70 36.71
N LEU A 73 40.89 -55.55 36.08
CA LEU A 73 41.92 -54.57 35.78
C LEU A 73 42.26 -53.70 37.01
N LYS A 74 41.26 -53.31 37.82
CA LYS A 74 41.47 -52.68 39.15
C LYS A 74 42.41 -53.53 40.01
N MET A 75 42.06 -54.81 40.22
CA MET A 75 42.87 -55.83 40.90
C MET A 75 44.27 -56.01 40.30
N ASN A 76 44.43 -55.88 38.97
CA ASN A 76 45.74 -55.98 38.31
C ASN A 76 46.64 -54.76 38.60
N ASN A 77 46.06 -53.55 38.69
CA ASN A 77 46.76 -52.35 39.11
C ASN A 77 47.13 -52.42 40.60
N LEU A 78 46.15 -52.71 41.47
CA LEU A 78 46.35 -52.80 42.92
C LEU A 78 47.41 -53.85 43.30
N LYS A 79 47.50 -54.98 42.59
CA LYS A 79 48.57 -55.97 42.79
C LYS A 79 49.97 -55.43 42.48
N LYS A 80 50.14 -54.61 41.43
CA LYS A 80 51.43 -53.98 41.10
C LYS A 80 51.82 -52.90 42.11
N ILE A 81 50.82 -52.28 42.73
CA ILE A 81 50.98 -51.26 43.77
C ILE A 81 51.42 -51.92 45.08
N LEU A 82 50.66 -52.90 45.59
CA LEU A 82 51.01 -53.60 46.83
C LEU A 82 52.37 -54.29 46.71
N GLN A 83 52.68 -54.91 45.58
CA GLN A 83 53.99 -55.52 45.34
C GLN A 83 55.14 -54.50 45.50
N MET A 84 55.12 -53.38 44.75
CA MET A 84 56.18 -52.37 44.86
C MET A 84 56.25 -51.69 46.24
N VAL A 85 55.14 -51.61 46.97
CA VAL A 85 55.10 -51.10 48.35
C VAL A 85 55.75 -52.09 49.32
N VAL A 86 55.41 -53.38 49.24
CA VAL A 86 56.04 -54.44 50.05
C VAL A 86 57.54 -54.52 49.74
N ASP A 87 57.92 -54.44 48.46
CA ASP A 87 59.31 -54.44 48.03
C ASP A 87 60.05 -53.18 48.52
N TYR A 88 59.40 -52.00 48.57
CA TYR A 88 59.98 -50.78 49.14
C TYR A 88 60.30 -50.92 50.63
N TYR A 89 59.40 -51.52 51.41
CA TYR A 89 59.62 -51.76 52.84
C TYR A 89 60.80 -52.71 53.08
N ASN A 90 60.86 -53.81 52.32
CA ASN A 90 61.91 -54.83 52.46
C ASN A 90 63.28 -54.33 51.95
N GLU A 91 63.34 -53.74 50.75
CA GLU A 91 64.61 -53.40 50.08
C GLU A 91 65.12 -51.99 50.40
N VAL A 92 64.24 -51.00 50.60
CA VAL A 92 64.63 -49.60 50.84
C VAL A 92 64.53 -49.24 52.32
N LEU A 93 63.42 -49.57 52.98
CA LEU A 93 63.22 -49.25 54.41
C LEU A 93 63.87 -50.28 55.35
N SER A 94 64.36 -51.42 54.82
CA SER A 94 65.00 -52.51 55.57
C SER A 94 64.15 -53.05 56.73
N GLN A 95 62.82 -53.07 56.56
CA GLN A 95 61.86 -53.52 57.58
C GLN A 95 60.91 -54.56 56.98
N GLU A 96 60.92 -55.77 57.51
CA GLU A 96 59.96 -56.81 57.14
C GLU A 96 58.55 -56.43 57.60
N ILE A 97 57.56 -56.51 56.70
CA ILE A 97 56.13 -56.33 57.03
C ILE A 97 55.55 -57.66 57.56
N SER A 98 56.23 -58.29 58.53
CA SER A 98 55.90 -59.62 59.03
C SER A 98 54.64 -59.63 59.90
N ASP A 99 54.43 -58.55 60.67
CA ASP A 99 53.42 -58.47 61.74
C ASP A 99 52.24 -57.53 61.42
N PHE A 100 52.19 -56.92 60.22
CA PHE A 100 51.10 -56.04 59.79
C PHE A 100 50.21 -56.71 58.72
N PRO A 101 48.87 -56.67 58.84
CA PRO A 101 47.97 -57.37 57.91
C PRO A 101 47.96 -56.73 56.52
N LEU A 102 48.43 -57.48 55.51
CA LEU A 102 48.34 -57.08 54.10
C LEU A 102 46.86 -56.97 53.65
N PRO A 103 46.50 -55.94 52.85
CA PRO A 103 45.12 -55.70 52.44
C PRO A 103 44.60 -56.73 51.42
N ASP A 104 43.35 -57.19 51.57
CA ASP A 104 42.71 -58.04 50.55
C ASP A 104 42.26 -57.21 49.35
N LEU A 105 43.15 -57.16 48.35
CA LEU A 105 42.94 -56.48 47.10
C LEU A 105 41.74 -57.00 46.28
N ALA A 106 41.19 -58.19 46.58
CA ALA A 106 39.97 -58.66 45.94
C ALA A 106 38.75 -57.88 46.45
N LEU A 107 38.66 -57.66 47.76
CA LEU A 107 37.59 -56.87 48.38
C LEU A 107 37.68 -55.39 47.93
N VAL A 108 38.89 -54.81 47.88
CA VAL A 108 39.09 -53.46 47.35
C VAL A 108 38.69 -53.35 45.87
N ALA A 109 39.00 -54.35 45.04
CA ALA A 109 38.77 -54.26 43.60
C ALA A 109 37.33 -54.56 43.14
N GLU A 110 36.65 -55.52 43.80
CA GLU A 110 35.32 -56.02 43.41
C GLU A 110 34.19 -55.42 44.26
N HIS A 111 34.46 -55.06 45.52
CA HIS A 111 33.44 -54.59 46.47
C HIS A 111 33.67 -53.15 46.97
N SER A 112 34.74 -52.47 46.51
CA SER A 112 35.15 -51.15 46.99
C SER A 112 35.32 -51.09 48.52
N ASP A 113 35.87 -52.14 49.12
CA ASP A 113 35.93 -52.28 50.58
C ASP A 113 36.74 -51.15 51.25
N PRO A 114 36.13 -50.36 52.16
CA PRO A 114 36.78 -49.22 52.80
C PRO A 114 37.87 -49.64 53.79
N VAL A 115 37.74 -50.79 54.45
CA VAL A 115 38.69 -51.27 55.46
C VAL A 115 39.98 -51.74 54.80
N GLU A 116 39.86 -52.57 53.76
CA GLU A 116 41.01 -53.08 53.02
C GLU A 116 41.68 -51.97 52.18
N LEU A 117 40.93 -50.96 51.71
CA LEU A 117 41.53 -49.76 51.13
C LEU A 117 42.27 -48.94 52.19
N GLY A 118 41.71 -48.78 53.39
CA GLY A 118 42.34 -48.09 54.52
C GLY A 118 43.72 -48.68 54.86
N ARG A 119 43.83 -50.01 54.95
CA ARG A 119 45.12 -50.70 55.14
C ARG A 119 46.11 -50.45 54.01
N LEU A 120 45.66 -50.44 52.75
CA LEU A 120 46.53 -50.12 51.61
C LEU A 120 47.06 -48.68 51.71
N LEU A 121 46.20 -47.71 52.06
CA LEU A 121 46.60 -46.32 52.27
C LEU A 121 47.52 -46.15 53.49
N GLN A 122 47.35 -46.94 54.56
CA GLN A 122 48.21 -46.92 55.74
C GLN A 122 49.65 -47.37 55.42
N LEU A 123 49.83 -48.37 54.55
CA LEU A 123 51.15 -48.75 54.03
C LEU A 123 51.77 -47.62 53.18
N ILE A 124 50.98 -46.93 52.36
CA ILE A 124 51.44 -45.80 51.53
C ILE A 124 51.85 -44.60 52.38
N LEU A 125 51.09 -44.28 53.43
CA LEU A 125 51.46 -43.32 54.47
C LEU A 125 52.76 -43.74 55.17
N GLY A 126 52.89 -45.02 55.50
CA GLY A 126 54.08 -45.60 56.11
C GLY A 126 55.34 -45.47 55.25
N CYS A 127 55.22 -45.56 53.92
CA CYS A 127 56.29 -45.18 52.98
C CYS A 127 56.62 -43.69 53.08
N ALA A 128 55.60 -42.82 53.02
CA ALA A 128 55.78 -41.36 53.01
C ALA A 128 56.48 -40.82 54.27
N VAL A 129 56.19 -41.38 55.45
CA VAL A 129 56.83 -40.95 56.71
C VAL A 129 58.17 -41.62 57.01
N ARG A 130 58.63 -42.56 56.15
CA ARG A 130 59.94 -43.23 56.29
C ARG A 130 60.93 -42.95 55.16
N CYS A 131 60.48 -42.53 53.99
CA CYS A 131 61.34 -42.15 52.86
C CYS A 131 62.32 -41.01 53.21
N GLU A 132 63.32 -40.77 52.35
CA GLU A 132 64.33 -39.72 52.57
C GLU A 132 63.71 -38.33 52.79
N ARG A 133 62.60 -38.03 52.09
CA ARG A 133 61.88 -36.76 52.15
C ARG A 133 60.73 -36.73 53.17
N LYS A 134 60.68 -37.66 54.12
CA LYS A 134 59.64 -37.74 55.17
C LYS A 134 59.34 -36.44 55.89
N GLN A 135 60.31 -35.54 56.03
CA GLN A 135 60.12 -34.22 56.65
C GLN A 135 59.11 -33.34 55.88
N GLU A 136 59.04 -33.47 54.55
CA GLU A 136 58.05 -32.78 53.70
C GLU A 136 56.65 -33.32 53.99
N TYR A 137 56.48 -34.65 54.01
CA TYR A 137 55.19 -35.30 54.26
C TYR A 137 54.69 -35.14 55.70
N ILE A 138 55.58 -35.14 56.69
CA ILE A 138 55.24 -34.83 58.09
C ILE A 138 54.78 -33.37 58.22
N GLN A 139 55.43 -32.42 57.54
CA GLN A 139 54.96 -31.03 57.53
C GLN A 139 53.60 -30.86 56.85
N ILE A 140 53.32 -31.61 55.77
CA ILE A 140 51.99 -31.64 55.14
C ILE A 140 50.94 -32.19 56.11
N ILE A 141 51.22 -33.28 56.82
CA ILE A 141 50.32 -33.85 57.85
C ILE A 141 50.00 -32.80 58.92
N MET A 142 51.00 -32.04 59.40
CA MET A 142 50.80 -30.96 60.38
C MET A 142 49.94 -29.77 59.88
N THR A 143 49.56 -29.73 58.59
CA THR A 143 48.61 -28.73 58.03
C THR A 143 47.19 -29.24 57.85
N LEU A 144 46.92 -30.52 58.15
CA LEU A 144 45.58 -31.11 58.13
C LEU A 144 44.75 -30.69 59.36
N GLU A 145 43.45 -30.99 59.35
CA GLU A 145 42.58 -30.78 60.51
C GLU A 145 43.02 -31.65 61.71
N GLU A 146 42.89 -31.16 62.94
CA GLU A 146 43.36 -31.84 64.17
C GLU A 146 42.75 -33.25 64.34
N SER A 147 41.49 -33.41 63.94
CA SER A 147 40.77 -34.69 63.83
C SER A 147 41.52 -35.70 62.95
N VAL A 148 41.85 -35.30 61.72
CA VAL A 148 42.59 -36.08 60.72
C VAL A 148 44.04 -36.32 61.19
N GLN A 149 44.70 -35.33 61.80
CA GLN A 149 46.05 -35.47 62.34
C GLN A 149 46.12 -36.59 63.39
N HIS A 150 45.13 -36.69 64.29
CA HIS A 150 45.11 -37.71 65.33
C HIS A 150 44.97 -39.14 64.76
N VAL A 151 44.09 -39.32 63.76
CA VAL A 151 43.90 -40.60 63.07
C VAL A 151 45.17 -41.00 62.30
N VAL A 152 45.76 -40.05 61.55
CA VAL A 152 47.02 -40.25 60.81
C VAL A 152 48.19 -40.57 61.76
N MET A 153 48.28 -39.90 62.92
CA MET A 153 49.31 -40.17 63.93
C MET A 153 49.18 -41.58 64.54
N THR A 154 47.95 -42.01 64.81
CA THR A 154 47.65 -43.37 65.31
C THR A 154 48.06 -44.42 64.27
N ALA A 155 47.67 -44.21 63.01
CA ALA A 155 48.01 -45.07 61.88
C ALA A 155 49.53 -45.18 61.61
N ILE A 156 50.32 -44.18 62.04
CA ILE A 156 51.80 -44.20 62.01
C ILE A 156 52.36 -45.01 63.19
N GLN A 157 51.85 -44.81 64.41
CA GLN A 157 52.34 -45.48 65.64
C GLN A 157 52.15 -47.00 65.61
N GLU A 158 51.02 -47.46 65.05
CA GLU A 158 50.68 -48.87 64.87
C GLU A 158 51.74 -49.65 64.04
N VAL A 159 52.53 -48.94 63.23
CA VAL A 159 53.51 -49.54 62.32
C VAL A 159 54.97 -49.29 62.80
N ILE A 160 55.20 -48.99 64.09
CA ILE A 160 56.54 -48.54 64.60
C ILE A 160 57.07 -49.25 65.87
N SER A 161 56.26 -49.79 66.79
CA SER A 161 56.67 -49.88 68.21
C SER A 161 56.84 -51.29 68.82
N ASP A 162 58.07 -51.80 69.03
CA ASP A 162 58.42 -52.83 70.06
C ASP A 162 59.96 -53.00 70.33
N VAL A 163 60.36 -53.79 71.36
CA VAL A 163 61.68 -54.48 71.65
C VAL A 163 62.66 -53.98 72.78
N LEU A 164 63.07 -54.91 73.69
CA LEU A 164 64.33 -55.10 74.51
C LEU A 164 64.47 -54.72 76.05
N LEU A 165 65.15 -55.58 76.87
CA LEU A 165 66.24 -55.30 77.90
C LEU A 165 66.48 -56.36 79.06
N THR A 166 67.69 -56.38 79.69
CA THR A 166 68.16 -57.11 80.96
C THR A 166 69.68 -56.82 81.23
N SER A 167 70.49 -57.18 82.28
CA SER A 167 70.51 -57.77 83.67
C SER A 167 71.88 -57.36 84.36
N ALA A 168 72.52 -57.82 85.48
CA ALA A 168 72.46 -58.90 86.52
C ALA A 168 73.20 -58.49 87.88
N SER A 169 73.89 -59.37 88.67
CA SER A 169 74.37 -59.11 90.08
C SER A 169 75.65 -59.92 90.61
N PRO A 170 76.13 -59.84 91.90
CA PRO A 170 77.54 -60.13 92.33
C PRO A 170 77.79 -61.12 93.54
N SER A 171 79.01 -61.09 94.15
CA SER A 171 79.40 -61.34 95.60
C SER A 171 80.30 -62.55 96.00
N CYS A 172 81.05 -62.41 97.12
CA CYS A 172 81.44 -63.46 98.11
C CYS A 172 82.09 -62.88 99.41
N VAL A 173 81.99 -63.57 100.57
CA VAL A 173 82.20 -63.03 101.94
C VAL A 173 82.74 -64.10 102.94
N GLN A 174 83.01 -63.73 104.21
CA GLN A 174 83.01 -64.57 105.44
C GLN A 174 84.30 -65.17 106.04
N LEU A 175 85.43 -65.42 105.34
CA LEU A 175 86.72 -65.50 106.09
C LEU A 175 87.09 -64.13 106.68
N LYS A 176 86.55 -63.09 106.05
CA LYS A 176 86.47 -61.73 106.57
C LYS A 176 85.88 -61.67 107.99
N LYS A 177 85.02 -62.59 108.45
CA LYS A 177 84.06 -62.32 109.54
C LYS A 177 84.61 -61.79 110.87
N ALA A 178 85.71 -62.31 111.40
CA ALA A 178 86.29 -61.78 112.64
C ALA A 178 87.13 -60.50 112.45
N LEU A 179 87.53 -60.19 111.21
CA LEU A 179 88.02 -58.87 110.81
C LEU A 179 86.86 -57.94 110.45
N GLU A 180 85.71 -58.46 109.99
CA GLU A 180 84.44 -57.73 109.87
C GLU A 180 84.05 -57.27 111.27
N ASP A 181 83.75 -58.12 112.27
CA ASP A 181 83.31 -57.71 113.61
C ASP A 181 84.11 -56.50 114.23
N LEU A 182 85.44 -56.44 114.05
CA LEU A 182 86.28 -55.34 114.54
C LEU A 182 86.43 -54.16 113.55
N ALA A 183 86.44 -54.41 112.24
CA ALA A 183 86.33 -53.34 111.23
C ALA A 183 84.90 -52.78 111.14
N GLU A 184 83.90 -53.49 111.66
CA GLU A 184 82.49 -53.17 111.73
C GLU A 184 82.25 -52.27 112.93
N LEU A 185 82.83 -52.55 114.11
CA LEU A 185 82.89 -51.56 115.20
C LEU A 185 83.68 -50.29 114.82
N LEU A 186 84.76 -50.41 114.04
CA LEU A 186 85.47 -49.23 113.52
C LEU A 186 84.67 -48.51 112.43
N ALA A 187 83.96 -49.23 111.56
CA ALA A 187 83.07 -48.66 110.55
C ALA A 187 81.79 -48.09 111.15
N GLU A 188 81.28 -48.60 112.27
CA GLU A 188 80.17 -48.00 113.03
C GLU A 188 80.62 -46.68 113.64
N LYS A 189 81.80 -46.63 114.25
CA LYS A 189 82.41 -45.38 114.75
C LYS A 189 82.64 -44.39 113.60
N GLU A 190 83.17 -44.85 112.47
CA GLU A 190 83.44 -43.99 111.31
C GLU A 190 82.15 -43.55 110.60
N ALA A 191 81.13 -44.41 110.50
CA ALA A 191 79.80 -44.10 109.97
C ALA A 191 79.01 -43.20 110.92
N LEU A 192 79.19 -43.29 112.24
CA LEU A 192 78.66 -42.31 113.19
C LEU A 192 79.35 -40.96 113.04
N ALA A 193 80.67 -40.93 112.83
CA ALA A 193 81.40 -39.69 112.56
C ALA A 193 80.99 -39.06 111.22
N GLN A 194 80.86 -39.87 110.16
CA GLN A 194 80.32 -39.45 108.86
C GLN A 194 78.88 -38.96 109.00
N ARG A 195 78.01 -39.67 109.72
CA ARG A 195 76.62 -39.25 109.97
C ARG A 195 76.53 -37.95 110.76
N CYS A 196 77.44 -37.70 111.70
CA CYS A 196 77.54 -36.39 112.35
C CYS A 196 77.95 -35.30 111.34
N GLN A 197 78.95 -35.55 110.50
CA GLN A 197 79.35 -34.61 109.44
C GLN A 197 78.24 -34.38 108.40
N GLU A 198 77.50 -35.41 108.00
CA GLU A 198 76.33 -35.33 107.14
C GLU A 198 75.20 -34.52 107.77
N LEU A 199 74.98 -34.63 109.08
CA LEU A 199 74.02 -33.83 109.81
C LEU A 199 74.49 -32.37 109.97
N ASP A 200 75.76 -32.12 110.25
CA ASP A 200 76.34 -30.76 110.28
C ASP A 200 76.25 -30.09 108.89
N ILE A 201 76.50 -30.83 107.81
CA ILE A 201 76.34 -30.37 106.43
C ILE A 201 74.86 -30.11 106.11
N GLN A 202 73.94 -31.01 106.50
CA GLN A 202 72.50 -30.79 106.33
C GLN A 202 72.02 -29.55 107.09
N VAL A 203 72.50 -29.33 108.32
CA VAL A 203 72.18 -28.14 109.12
C VAL A 203 72.73 -26.87 108.46
N ALA A 204 73.94 -26.92 107.89
CA ALA A 204 74.51 -25.79 107.16
C ALA A 204 73.70 -25.46 105.88
N VAL A 205 73.35 -26.47 105.07
CA VAL A 205 72.51 -26.32 103.87
C VAL A 205 71.13 -25.77 104.23
N LEU A 206 70.45 -26.34 105.23
CA LEU A 206 69.14 -25.86 105.69
C LEU A 206 69.21 -24.41 106.23
N GLN A 207 70.35 -23.98 106.79
CA GLN A 207 70.56 -22.59 107.20
C GLN A 207 70.79 -21.67 105.99
N GLU A 208 71.49 -22.11 104.96
CA GLU A 208 71.69 -21.37 103.70
C GLU A 208 70.38 -21.25 102.90
N GLU A 209 69.60 -22.32 102.80
CA GLU A 209 68.24 -22.32 102.22
C GLU A 209 67.31 -21.38 103.00
N ARG A 210 67.28 -21.47 104.34
CA ARG A 210 66.48 -20.58 105.20
C ARG A 210 66.86 -19.10 105.01
N ASN A 211 68.15 -18.80 104.83
CA ASN A 211 68.60 -17.43 104.60
C ASN A 211 68.26 -16.94 103.18
N SER A 212 68.33 -17.84 102.18
CA SER A 212 67.97 -17.54 100.79
C SER A 212 66.46 -17.27 100.64
N LEU A 213 65.62 -18.09 101.28
CA LEU A 213 64.16 -17.92 101.31
C LEU A 213 63.74 -16.63 102.02
N LEU A 214 64.49 -16.17 103.02
CA LEU A 214 64.25 -14.86 103.64
C LEU A 214 64.60 -13.72 102.70
N ALA A 215 65.74 -13.78 102.01
CA ALA A 215 66.10 -12.76 101.02
C ALA A 215 65.10 -12.69 99.85
N GLU A 216 64.54 -13.82 99.43
CA GLU A 216 63.43 -13.85 98.46
C GLU A 216 62.15 -13.24 99.04
N ASN A 217 61.82 -13.53 100.31
CA ASN A 217 60.65 -12.96 100.97
C ASN A 217 60.73 -11.44 101.15
N ASP A 218 61.91 -10.92 101.48
CA ASP A 218 62.19 -9.47 101.55
C ASP A 218 61.99 -8.83 100.16
N VAL A 219 62.52 -9.42 99.09
CA VAL A 219 62.37 -8.92 97.71
C VAL A 219 60.91 -8.98 97.22
N LEU A 220 60.16 -10.03 97.56
CA LEU A 220 58.74 -10.14 97.26
C LEU A 220 57.91 -9.11 98.04
N THR A 221 58.28 -8.83 99.29
CA THR A 221 57.65 -7.81 100.14
C THR A 221 57.91 -6.41 99.58
N ASP A 222 59.15 -6.07 99.22
CA ASP A 222 59.49 -4.81 98.56
C ASP A 222 58.78 -4.63 97.21
N ARG A 223 58.55 -5.73 96.47
CA ARG A 223 57.78 -5.70 95.22
C ARG A 223 56.28 -5.50 95.45
N ALA A 224 55.71 -6.05 96.52
CA ALA A 224 54.33 -5.78 96.93
C ALA A 224 54.15 -4.32 97.36
N ASN A 225 55.05 -3.81 98.21
CA ASN A 225 55.07 -2.40 98.63
C ASN A 225 55.17 -1.44 97.43
N GLN A 226 55.94 -1.81 96.40
CA GLN A 226 56.02 -1.04 95.14
C GLN A 226 54.71 -1.07 94.33
N LEU A 227 53.92 -2.15 94.40
CA LEU A 227 52.61 -2.23 93.74
C LEU A 227 51.56 -1.38 94.48
N ASP A 228 51.50 -1.44 95.81
CA ASP A 228 50.61 -0.59 96.63
C ASP A 228 50.84 0.92 96.37
N THR A 229 52.06 1.34 96.03
CA THR A 229 52.35 2.76 95.68
C THR A 229 51.82 3.22 94.32
N PHE A 230 51.19 2.36 93.51
CA PHE A 230 50.43 2.77 92.33
C PHE A 230 49.00 3.25 92.68
N ASP A 231 48.42 2.77 93.79
CA ASP A 231 47.06 3.16 94.21
C ASP A 231 47.03 4.49 95.00
N ASP A 232 48.16 4.99 95.50
CA ASP A 232 48.26 6.31 96.13
C ASP A 232 48.52 7.44 95.11
N PRO A 233 47.55 8.37 94.88
CA PRO A 233 47.73 9.51 93.98
C PRO A 233 48.76 10.54 94.49
N SER A 234 49.23 10.44 95.74
CA SER A 234 50.30 11.30 96.23
C SER A 234 51.65 11.00 95.56
N THR A 235 51.90 9.75 95.14
CA THR A 235 53.21 9.34 94.61
C THR A 235 53.40 9.72 93.13
N PRO A 236 54.65 9.84 92.63
CA PRO A 236 54.91 10.02 91.20
C PRO A 236 54.44 8.84 90.34
N SER A 237 54.35 7.63 90.91
CA SER A 237 53.91 6.41 90.23
C SER A 237 52.39 6.39 90.07
N GLY A 238 51.64 6.61 91.17
CA GLY A 238 50.18 6.65 91.14
C GLY A 238 49.63 7.79 90.28
N ARG A 239 50.28 8.97 90.26
CA ARG A 239 49.91 10.04 89.31
C ARG A 239 50.08 9.64 87.84
N LYS A 240 51.16 8.92 87.50
CA LYS A 240 51.36 8.38 86.14
C LYS A 240 50.32 7.31 85.82
N HIS A 241 49.99 6.45 86.78
CA HIS A 241 48.98 5.41 86.61
C HIS A 241 47.59 6.02 86.34
N SER A 242 47.13 6.91 87.22
CA SER A 242 45.87 7.64 87.05
C SER A 242 45.82 8.46 85.75
N GLN A 243 46.93 9.10 85.34
CA GLN A 243 46.99 9.83 84.07
C GLN A 243 46.91 8.89 82.84
N LEU A 244 47.56 7.72 82.89
CA LEU A 244 47.46 6.70 81.83
C LEU A 244 46.07 6.05 81.80
N GLN A 245 45.45 5.82 82.96
CA GLN A 245 44.10 5.29 83.09
C GLN A 245 43.07 6.26 82.50
N GLN A 246 43.15 7.55 82.84
CA GLN A 246 42.29 8.58 82.24
C GLN A 246 42.51 8.70 80.73
N GLN A 247 43.75 8.56 80.24
CA GLN A 247 43.99 8.47 78.79
C GLN A 247 43.32 7.25 78.17
N LEU A 248 43.38 6.08 78.82
CA LEU A 248 42.75 4.84 78.37
C LEU A 248 41.21 4.98 78.32
N GLU A 249 40.60 5.57 79.35
CA GLU A 249 39.17 5.90 79.39
C GLU A 249 38.78 6.86 78.25
N THR A 250 39.50 7.97 78.06
CA THR A 250 39.18 8.91 76.96
C THR A 250 39.35 8.27 75.57
N LEU A 251 40.33 7.38 75.39
CA LEU A 251 40.51 6.61 74.15
C LEU A 251 39.41 5.57 73.95
N GLN A 252 38.86 4.98 75.01
CA GLN A 252 37.68 4.12 74.94
C GLN A 252 36.43 4.92 74.57
N GLU A 253 36.19 6.08 75.18
CA GLU A 253 35.08 6.98 74.82
C GLU A 253 35.17 7.47 73.37
N GLU A 254 36.36 7.87 72.90
CA GLU A 254 36.58 8.23 71.50
C GLU A 254 36.36 7.03 70.56
N ASN A 255 36.81 5.83 70.94
CA ASN A 255 36.61 4.63 70.12
C ASN A 255 35.13 4.25 70.00
N PHE A 256 34.38 4.16 71.11
CA PHE A 256 32.93 3.91 71.06
C PHE A 256 32.17 4.97 70.25
N ARG A 257 32.60 6.24 70.34
CA ARG A 257 32.02 7.33 69.54
C ARG A 257 32.35 7.22 68.05
N LEU A 258 33.55 6.77 67.69
CA LEU A 258 33.95 6.50 66.32
C LEU A 258 33.26 5.26 65.74
N GLU A 259 33.05 4.21 66.55
CA GLU A 259 32.30 3.02 66.15
C GLU A 259 30.82 3.34 65.89
N ALA A 260 30.16 4.09 66.78
CA ALA A 260 28.80 4.58 66.57
C ALA A 260 28.69 5.42 65.29
N ALA A 261 29.59 6.38 65.08
CA ALA A 261 29.61 7.19 63.86
C ALA A 261 29.88 6.35 62.60
N LYS A 262 30.75 5.33 62.67
CA LYS A 262 31.03 4.38 61.58
C LYS A 262 29.79 3.58 61.21
N ASP A 263 28.99 3.15 62.20
CA ASP A 263 27.75 2.42 61.94
C ASP A 263 26.60 3.34 61.46
N ASP A 264 26.51 4.59 61.94
CA ASP A 264 25.63 5.61 61.34
C ASP A 264 25.96 5.86 59.86
N TYR A 265 27.25 6.02 59.51
CA TYR A 265 27.69 6.17 58.12
C TYR A 265 27.42 4.90 57.29
N ARG A 266 27.59 3.70 57.87
CA ARG A 266 27.27 2.44 57.18
C ARG A 266 25.78 2.37 56.82
N ILE A 267 24.90 2.65 57.78
CA ILE A 267 23.44 2.68 57.56
C ILE A 267 23.07 3.75 56.51
N HIS A 268 23.74 4.91 56.52
CA HIS A 268 23.50 5.94 55.51
C HIS A 268 23.95 5.51 54.10
N CYS A 269 25.07 4.79 53.97
CA CYS A 269 25.48 4.20 52.70
C CYS A 269 24.49 3.14 52.22
N GLU A 270 24.04 2.23 53.09
CA GLU A 270 23.07 1.17 52.76
C GLU A 270 21.73 1.75 52.25
N GLU A 271 21.23 2.84 52.87
CA GLU A 271 20.02 3.54 52.40
C GLU A 271 20.26 4.34 51.10
N LEU A 272 21.45 4.92 50.90
CA LEU A 272 21.79 5.59 49.63
C LEU A 272 21.95 4.60 48.47
N GLU A 273 22.51 3.41 48.71
CA GLU A 273 22.60 2.33 47.72
C GLU A 273 21.21 1.80 47.35
N LYS A 274 20.34 1.62 48.35
CA LYS A 274 18.92 1.29 48.11
C LYS A 274 18.21 2.38 47.28
N GLN A 275 18.40 3.66 47.60
CA GLN A 275 17.82 4.77 46.84
C GLN A 275 18.38 4.83 45.40
N LEU A 276 19.66 4.50 45.19
CA LEU A 276 20.26 4.40 43.86
C LEU A 276 19.58 3.30 43.03
N ILE A 277 19.39 2.10 43.59
CA ILE A 277 18.71 0.97 42.96
C ILE A 277 17.24 1.33 42.65
N GLU A 278 16.56 1.98 43.59
CA GLU A 278 15.18 2.47 43.43
C GLU A 278 15.04 3.55 42.34
N VAL A 279 16.08 4.33 42.07
CA VAL A 279 16.10 5.31 40.96
C VAL A 279 16.49 4.65 39.64
N GLN A 280 17.37 3.64 39.66
CA GLN A 280 17.70 2.82 38.49
C GLN A 280 16.47 2.08 37.96
N HIS A 281 15.75 1.34 38.82
CA HIS A 281 14.55 0.60 38.42
C HIS A 281 13.48 1.51 37.79
N ARG A 282 13.25 2.71 38.35
CA ARG A 282 12.33 3.70 37.78
C ARG A 282 12.82 4.28 36.44
N ASN A 283 14.13 4.34 36.21
CA ASN A 283 14.70 4.77 34.93
C ASN A 283 14.53 3.69 33.86
N ASP A 284 14.71 2.42 34.23
CA ASP A 284 14.50 1.27 33.34
C ASP A 284 13.01 1.12 32.98
N GLU A 285 12.10 1.28 33.94
CA GLU A 285 10.64 1.39 33.72
C GLU A 285 10.28 2.52 32.73
N LEU A 286 10.80 3.73 32.95
CA LEU A 286 10.54 4.89 32.09
C LEU A 286 11.15 4.72 30.69
N THR A 287 12.28 4.01 30.57
CA THR A 287 12.92 3.70 29.30
C THR A 287 12.10 2.67 28.52
N SER A 288 11.63 1.61 29.18
CA SER A 288 10.72 0.61 28.61
C SER A 288 9.40 1.23 28.12
N LEU A 289 8.76 2.08 28.93
CA LEU A 289 7.56 2.84 28.54
C LEU A 289 7.82 3.81 27.37
N ALA A 290 9.02 4.40 27.30
CA ALA A 290 9.42 5.24 26.17
C ALA A 290 9.65 4.44 24.88
N GLU A 291 10.04 3.17 24.99
CA GLU A 291 10.21 2.22 23.88
C GLU A 291 8.87 1.66 23.38
N GLU A 292 8.00 1.21 24.28
CA GLU A 292 6.61 0.86 23.94
C GLU A 292 5.90 2.04 23.26
N SER A 293 6.08 3.26 23.79
CA SER A 293 5.55 4.48 23.18
C SER A 293 6.14 4.75 21.79
N ARG A 294 7.38 4.34 21.47
CA ARG A 294 7.94 4.42 20.10
C ARG A 294 7.27 3.38 19.20
N ALA A 295 7.24 2.11 19.61
CA ALA A 295 6.61 1.03 18.84
C ALA A 295 5.15 1.33 18.48
N LEU A 296 4.36 1.82 19.44
CA LEU A 296 2.96 2.22 19.21
C LEU A 296 2.81 3.42 18.25
N ARG A 297 3.81 4.30 18.13
CA ARG A 297 3.82 5.37 17.10
C ARG A 297 4.15 4.80 15.72
N ASP A 298 5.12 3.90 15.64
CA ASP A 298 5.49 3.24 14.38
C ASP A 298 4.31 2.40 13.84
N GLU A 299 3.59 1.68 14.70
CA GLU A 299 2.34 0.99 14.35
C GLU A 299 1.25 1.97 13.87
N LEU A 300 1.06 3.10 14.54
CA LEU A 300 0.09 4.12 14.11
C LEU A 300 0.44 4.72 12.73
N ASP A 301 1.71 4.89 12.40
CA ASP A 301 2.14 5.37 11.08
C ASP A 301 2.02 4.30 9.99
N VAL A 302 2.24 3.02 10.31
CA VAL A 302 1.90 1.89 9.43
C VAL A 302 0.38 1.82 9.18
N LEU A 303 -0.44 2.03 10.21
CA LEU A 303 -1.90 2.05 10.09
C LEU A 303 -2.41 3.27 9.30
N ARG A 304 -1.81 4.45 9.46
CA ARG A 304 -2.08 5.64 8.61
C ARG A 304 -1.79 5.36 7.14
N SER A 305 -0.59 4.85 6.84
CA SER A 305 -0.20 4.46 5.47
C SER A 305 -1.14 3.40 4.88
N CYS A 306 -1.60 2.44 5.68
CA CYS A 306 -2.63 1.50 5.26
C CYS A 306 -3.99 2.17 4.99
N SER A 307 -4.40 3.13 5.81
CA SER A 307 -5.65 3.90 5.65
C SER A 307 -5.63 4.76 4.38
N ASP A 308 -4.55 5.49 4.12
CA ASP A 308 -4.39 6.30 2.90
C ASP A 308 -4.46 5.42 1.64
N ARG A 309 -3.84 4.23 1.70
CA ARG A 309 -3.94 3.22 0.63
C ARG A 309 -5.37 2.69 0.45
N VAL A 310 -6.14 2.52 1.52
CA VAL A 310 -7.57 2.14 1.43
C VAL A 310 -8.38 3.25 0.76
N VAL A 311 -8.22 4.52 1.17
CA VAL A 311 -8.91 5.67 0.56
C VAL A 311 -8.60 5.77 -0.95
N MET A 312 -7.34 5.55 -1.35
CA MET A 312 -6.96 5.50 -2.76
C MET A 312 -7.60 4.33 -3.53
N LEU A 313 -7.73 3.16 -2.90
CA LEU A 313 -8.43 2.01 -3.49
C LEU A 313 -9.94 2.25 -3.60
N GLU A 314 -10.58 2.81 -2.57
CA GLU A 314 -12.00 3.19 -2.58
C GLU A 314 -12.31 4.22 -3.68
N ALA A 315 -11.48 5.25 -3.80
CA ALA A 315 -11.57 6.23 -4.89
C ALA A 315 -11.45 5.55 -6.27
N SER A 316 -10.54 4.59 -6.42
CA SER A 316 -10.40 3.82 -7.66
C SER A 316 -11.66 3.00 -7.98
N VAL A 317 -12.20 2.26 -7.00
CA VAL A 317 -13.45 1.50 -7.09
C VAL A 317 -14.61 2.41 -7.49
N GLU A 318 -14.70 3.59 -6.92
CA GLU A 318 -15.74 4.58 -7.24
C GLU A 318 -15.60 5.15 -8.67
N THR A 319 -14.40 5.19 -9.26
CA THR A 319 -14.27 5.47 -10.71
C THR A 319 -14.68 4.27 -11.57
N TYR A 320 -14.49 3.03 -11.09
CA TYR A 320 -14.92 1.83 -11.81
C TYR A 320 -16.44 1.64 -11.79
N LYS A 321 -17.12 1.96 -10.67
CA LYS A 321 -18.60 2.02 -10.61
C LYS A 321 -19.17 2.97 -11.67
N ARG A 322 -18.73 4.23 -11.69
CA ARG A 322 -19.14 5.22 -12.70
C ARG A 322 -18.83 4.81 -14.14
N LYS A 323 -17.74 4.08 -14.39
CA LYS A 323 -17.46 3.47 -15.70
C LYS A 323 -18.47 2.36 -16.05
N LEU A 324 -18.87 1.52 -15.10
CA LEU A 324 -19.90 0.49 -15.30
C LEU A 324 -21.29 1.08 -15.50
N GLU A 325 -21.63 2.15 -14.79
CA GLU A 325 -22.88 2.91 -14.97
C GLU A 325 -22.95 3.52 -16.37
N ASN A 326 -21.90 4.22 -16.81
CA ASN A 326 -21.78 4.75 -18.17
C ASN A 326 -21.87 3.65 -19.25
N LEU A 327 -21.32 2.45 -19.00
CA LEU A 327 -21.48 1.30 -19.90
C LEU A 327 -22.91 0.73 -19.90
N GLY A 328 -23.62 0.82 -18.77
CA GLY A 328 -25.05 0.51 -18.68
C GLY A 328 -25.92 1.51 -19.44
N ASP A 329 -25.59 2.79 -19.35
CA ASP A 329 -26.23 3.87 -20.11
C ASP A 329 -26.01 3.70 -21.62
N LEU A 330 -24.76 3.45 -22.05
CA LEU A 330 -24.44 3.22 -23.45
C LEU A 330 -25.15 1.97 -24.01
N LYS A 331 -25.27 0.89 -23.21
CA LYS A 331 -26.07 -0.29 -23.59
C LYS A 331 -27.56 0.01 -23.72
N ARG A 332 -28.12 0.88 -22.88
CA ARG A 332 -29.53 1.33 -22.99
C ARG A 332 -29.74 2.24 -24.21
N GLN A 333 -28.78 3.13 -24.52
CA GLN A 333 -28.81 3.94 -25.75
C GLN A 333 -28.69 3.06 -27.00
N MET A 334 -27.81 2.05 -27.00
CA MET A 334 -27.67 1.09 -28.09
C MET A 334 -28.98 0.35 -28.37
N LYS A 335 -29.64 -0.20 -27.34
CA LYS A 335 -30.96 -0.83 -27.48
C LYS A 335 -32.01 0.11 -28.04
N LEU A 336 -32.08 1.34 -27.53
CA LEU A 336 -33.03 2.34 -28.02
C LEU A 336 -32.78 2.68 -29.51
N LEU A 337 -31.53 2.69 -29.96
CA LEU A 337 -31.19 2.87 -31.38
C LEU A 337 -31.55 1.63 -32.21
N GLU A 338 -31.36 0.41 -31.70
CA GLU A 338 -31.79 -0.83 -32.34
C GLU A 338 -33.32 -0.91 -32.49
N GLU A 339 -34.07 -0.56 -31.43
CA GLU A 339 -35.53 -0.49 -31.41
C GLU A 339 -36.05 0.58 -32.39
N ASN A 340 -35.49 1.79 -32.38
CA ASN A 340 -35.83 2.82 -33.36
C ASN A 340 -35.52 2.40 -34.81
N ASN A 341 -34.38 1.74 -35.05
CA ASN A 341 -34.02 1.25 -36.39
C ASN A 341 -34.96 0.14 -36.87
N MET A 342 -35.38 -0.75 -35.97
CA MET A 342 -36.45 -1.74 -36.24
C MET A 342 -37.77 -1.03 -36.62
N THR A 343 -38.16 0.02 -35.91
CA THR A 343 -39.35 0.83 -36.24
C THR A 343 -39.21 1.56 -37.58
N TYR A 344 -38.05 2.14 -37.90
CA TYR A 344 -37.80 2.74 -39.22
C TYR A 344 -37.88 1.71 -40.34
N MET A 345 -37.33 0.50 -40.14
CA MET A 345 -37.43 -0.60 -41.11
C MET A 345 -38.89 -1.05 -41.31
N GLN A 346 -39.65 -1.23 -40.22
CA GLN A 346 -41.07 -1.60 -40.29
C GLN A 346 -41.91 -0.52 -41.00
N ASN A 347 -41.67 0.76 -40.69
CA ASN A 347 -42.31 1.88 -41.38
C ASN A 347 -41.94 1.93 -42.87
N THR A 348 -40.68 1.62 -43.22
CA THR A 348 -40.22 1.56 -44.62
C THR A 348 -40.94 0.46 -45.38
N VAL A 349 -41.06 -0.76 -44.81
CA VAL A 349 -41.81 -1.87 -45.41
C VAL A 349 -43.29 -1.51 -45.59
N SER A 350 -43.92 -0.91 -44.59
CA SER A 350 -45.31 -0.43 -44.67
C SER A 350 -45.51 0.60 -45.79
N LEU A 351 -44.58 1.57 -45.92
CA LEU A 351 -44.60 2.55 -47.01
C LEU A 351 -44.35 1.91 -48.39
N GLU A 352 -43.52 0.87 -48.49
CA GLU A 352 -43.41 0.11 -49.74
C GLU A 352 -44.67 -0.70 -50.08
N GLU A 353 -45.40 -1.21 -49.09
CA GLU A 353 -46.68 -1.88 -49.32
C GLU A 353 -47.75 -0.90 -49.80
N GLU A 354 -47.87 0.28 -49.18
CA GLU A 354 -48.74 1.35 -49.66
C GLU A 354 -48.32 1.86 -51.05
N LEU A 355 -47.01 1.93 -51.34
CA LEU A 355 -46.52 2.25 -52.68
C LEU A 355 -46.87 1.15 -53.70
N ARG A 356 -46.84 -0.13 -53.33
CA ARG A 356 -47.32 -1.24 -54.19
C ARG A 356 -48.83 -1.12 -54.44
N LYS A 357 -49.64 -0.86 -53.40
CA LYS A 357 -51.10 -0.64 -53.51
C LYS A 357 -51.42 0.56 -54.41
N ALA A 358 -50.75 1.70 -54.20
CA ALA A 358 -50.91 2.90 -55.02
C ALA A 358 -50.50 2.69 -56.48
N ASN A 359 -49.41 1.96 -56.75
CA ASN A 359 -49.01 1.63 -58.12
C ASN A 359 -49.98 0.66 -58.80
N ALA A 360 -50.56 -0.30 -58.07
CA ALA A 360 -51.61 -1.18 -58.59
C ALA A 360 -52.89 -0.40 -58.93
N ALA A 361 -53.33 0.50 -58.05
CA ALA A 361 -54.46 1.40 -58.29
C ALA A 361 -54.20 2.35 -59.48
N ARG A 362 -52.97 2.86 -59.63
CA ARG A 362 -52.56 3.67 -60.78
C ARG A 362 -52.58 2.88 -62.09
N ALA A 363 -52.16 1.61 -62.07
CA ALA A 363 -52.24 0.73 -63.23
C ALA A 363 -53.70 0.46 -63.65
N GLN A 364 -54.61 0.28 -62.69
CA GLN A 364 -56.06 0.20 -62.94
C GLN A 364 -56.62 1.53 -63.48
N LEU A 365 -56.20 2.68 -62.95
CA LEU A 365 -56.63 3.98 -63.44
C LEU A 365 -56.20 4.20 -64.91
N GLU A 366 -54.99 3.79 -65.29
CA GLU A 366 -54.55 3.84 -66.69
C GLU A 366 -55.26 2.82 -67.60
N THR A 367 -55.75 1.66 -67.10
CA THR A 367 -56.62 0.80 -67.92
C THR A 367 -58.02 1.40 -68.09
N TYR A 368 -58.63 1.96 -67.05
CA TYR A 368 -59.90 2.69 -67.16
C TYR A 368 -59.79 3.91 -68.07
N LYS A 369 -58.70 4.68 -68.00
CA LYS A 369 -58.41 5.83 -68.88
C LYS A 369 -58.32 5.41 -70.35
N ARG A 370 -57.68 4.28 -70.67
CA ARG A 370 -57.69 3.71 -72.03
C ARG A 370 -59.09 3.27 -72.46
N GLN A 371 -59.88 2.68 -71.57
CA GLN A 371 -61.28 2.33 -71.86
C GLN A 371 -62.13 3.57 -72.14
N VAL A 372 -61.97 4.65 -71.37
CA VAL A 372 -62.65 5.94 -71.60
C VAL A 372 -62.23 6.55 -72.93
N GLN A 373 -60.93 6.54 -73.27
CA GLN A 373 -60.43 7.01 -74.57
C GLN A 373 -61.00 6.19 -75.75
N GLU A 374 -61.07 4.87 -75.62
CA GLU A 374 -61.64 3.96 -76.63
C GLU A 374 -63.16 4.11 -76.77
N LEU A 375 -63.88 4.36 -75.67
CA LEU A 375 -65.30 4.70 -75.69
C LEU A 375 -65.55 6.08 -76.30
N HIS A 376 -64.68 7.06 -76.05
CA HIS A 376 -64.76 8.39 -76.65
C HIS A 376 -64.44 8.35 -78.16
N ARG A 377 -63.48 7.53 -78.60
CA ARG A 377 -63.22 7.24 -80.02
C ARG A 377 -64.44 6.60 -80.70
N LYS A 378 -65.04 5.59 -80.07
CA LYS A 378 -66.28 4.98 -80.58
C LYS A 378 -67.42 5.99 -80.66
N LEU A 379 -67.61 6.81 -79.62
CA LEU A 379 -68.64 7.85 -79.62
C LEU A 379 -68.41 8.85 -80.76
N SER A 380 -67.19 9.35 -80.97
CA SER A 380 -66.91 10.27 -82.08
C SER A 380 -67.05 9.63 -83.46
N GLU A 381 -66.81 8.30 -83.58
CA GLU A 381 -67.11 7.54 -84.79
C GLU A 381 -68.61 7.38 -85.03
N GLU A 382 -69.43 7.10 -84.00
CA GLU A 382 -70.89 7.07 -84.14
C GLU A 382 -71.46 8.47 -84.43
N THR A 383 -70.97 9.52 -83.77
CA THR A 383 -71.34 10.91 -84.08
C THR A 383 -71.03 11.24 -85.54
N ARG A 384 -69.82 10.92 -86.04
CA ARG A 384 -69.47 11.16 -87.45
C ARG A 384 -70.30 10.30 -88.42
N ARG A 385 -70.74 9.10 -88.04
CA ARG A 385 -71.71 8.32 -88.83
C ARG A 385 -73.08 8.98 -88.85
N ALA A 386 -73.56 9.48 -87.71
CA ALA A 386 -74.82 10.22 -87.62
C ALA A 386 -74.79 11.52 -88.43
N ASP A 387 -73.70 12.29 -88.36
CA ASP A 387 -73.50 13.52 -89.15
C ASP A 387 -73.50 13.24 -90.65
N ASN A 388 -72.79 12.18 -91.09
CA ASN A 388 -72.80 11.74 -92.49
C ASN A 388 -74.21 11.33 -92.95
N LEU A 389 -74.95 10.57 -92.13
CA LEU A 389 -76.32 10.17 -92.43
C LEU A 389 -77.28 11.37 -92.47
N ALA A 390 -77.12 12.34 -91.56
CA ALA A 390 -77.89 13.58 -91.57
C ALA A 390 -77.60 14.44 -92.82
N TYR A 391 -76.34 14.50 -93.26
CA TYR A 391 -75.96 15.15 -94.51
C TYR A 391 -76.55 14.46 -95.74
N ASP A 392 -76.46 13.13 -95.83
CA ASP A 392 -77.05 12.38 -96.94
C ASP A 392 -78.59 12.42 -96.92
N MET A 393 -79.23 12.45 -95.73
CA MET A 393 -80.67 12.73 -95.60
C MET A 393 -81.01 14.12 -96.13
N LYS A 394 -80.36 15.18 -95.66
CA LYS A 394 -80.59 16.55 -96.15
C LYS A 394 -80.40 16.67 -97.66
N LYS A 395 -79.40 15.99 -98.21
CA LYS A 395 -79.12 15.92 -99.65
C LYS A 395 -80.16 15.12 -100.44
N LEU A 396 -80.87 14.18 -99.81
CA LEU A 396 -82.03 13.48 -100.38
C LEU A 396 -83.30 14.33 -100.25
N GLU A 397 -83.47 15.08 -99.16
CA GLU A 397 -84.55 16.06 -98.97
C GLU A 397 -84.44 17.18 -100.00
N GLU A 398 -83.26 17.81 -100.18
CA GLU A 398 -83.00 18.83 -101.20
C GLU A 398 -83.32 18.32 -102.62
N LYS A 399 -82.97 17.05 -102.92
CA LYS A 399 -83.34 16.40 -104.19
C LYS A 399 -84.85 16.19 -104.31
N HIS A 400 -85.50 15.70 -103.26
CA HIS A 400 -86.95 15.51 -103.23
C HIS A 400 -87.68 16.84 -103.47
N ASP A 401 -87.22 17.92 -102.83
CA ASP A 401 -87.67 19.29 -103.03
C ASP A 401 -87.50 19.75 -104.49
N THR A 402 -86.37 19.48 -105.13
CA THR A 402 -86.19 19.82 -106.57
C THR A 402 -87.15 19.05 -107.46
N VAL A 403 -87.35 17.75 -107.23
CA VAL A 403 -88.27 16.90 -108.00
C VAL A 403 -89.73 17.29 -107.75
N MET A 404 -90.07 17.72 -106.54
CA MET A 404 -91.40 18.25 -106.20
C MET A 404 -91.65 19.59 -106.91
N LYS A 405 -90.67 20.50 -106.93
CA LYS A 405 -90.75 21.77 -107.68
C LYS A 405 -90.82 21.55 -109.20
N GLU A 406 -90.18 20.51 -109.72
CA GLU A 406 -90.31 20.09 -111.13
C GLU A 406 -91.69 19.50 -111.44
N LYS A 407 -92.19 18.62 -110.57
CA LYS A 407 -93.57 18.09 -110.64
C LYS A 407 -94.61 19.21 -110.59
N GLU A 408 -94.40 20.23 -109.75
CA GLU A 408 -95.26 21.42 -109.68
C GLU A 408 -95.20 22.26 -110.96
N ARG A 409 -94.00 22.49 -111.52
CA ARG A 409 -93.86 23.13 -112.85
C ARG A 409 -94.59 22.35 -113.94
N ILE A 410 -94.40 21.03 -114.01
CA ILE A 410 -95.08 20.16 -114.99
C ILE A 410 -96.61 20.16 -114.79
N ILE A 411 -97.10 20.30 -113.55
CA ILE A 411 -98.54 20.46 -113.27
C ILE A 411 -99.05 21.80 -113.81
N ILE A 412 -98.31 22.89 -113.62
CA ILE A 412 -98.67 24.23 -114.13
C ILE A 412 -98.62 24.25 -115.67
N GLU A 413 -97.57 23.73 -116.28
CA GLU A 413 -97.43 23.60 -117.75
C GLU A 413 -98.53 22.72 -118.34
N ARG A 414 -98.87 21.60 -117.70
CA ARG A 414 -99.99 20.74 -118.10
C ARG A 414 -101.31 21.51 -118.07
N ASP A 415 -101.55 22.34 -117.05
CA ASP A 415 -102.84 23.02 -116.88
C ASP A 415 -102.96 24.25 -117.80
N SER A 416 -101.89 24.99 -118.06
CA SER A 416 -101.91 26.03 -119.11
C SER A 416 -102.06 25.42 -120.52
N LEU A 417 -101.47 24.24 -120.79
CA LEU A 417 -101.69 23.52 -122.04
C LEU A 417 -103.12 22.95 -122.20
N LYS A 418 -103.86 22.74 -121.10
CA LYS A 418 -105.30 22.46 -121.15
C LYS A 418 -106.10 23.72 -121.47
N GLU A 419 -105.81 24.81 -120.76
CA GLU A 419 -106.46 26.12 -120.96
C GLU A 419 -106.33 26.57 -122.43
N ILE A 420 -105.12 26.52 -122.99
CA ILE A 420 -104.84 26.78 -124.42
C ILE A 420 -105.58 25.79 -125.34
N ASN A 421 -105.75 24.51 -124.95
CA ASN A 421 -106.56 23.55 -125.72
C ASN A 421 -108.05 23.88 -125.72
N GLU A 422 -108.57 24.44 -124.63
CA GLU A 422 -109.96 24.84 -124.48
C GLU A 422 -110.22 26.15 -125.24
N GLU A 423 -109.31 27.13 -125.18
CA GLU A 423 -109.30 28.31 -126.06
C GLU A 423 -109.24 27.95 -127.56
N LEU A 424 -108.37 27.00 -127.95
CA LEU A 424 -108.27 26.52 -129.33
C LEU A 424 -109.55 25.82 -129.81
N ARG A 425 -110.27 25.12 -128.93
CA ARG A 425 -111.59 24.54 -129.27
C ARG A 425 -112.66 25.60 -129.42
N CYS A 426 -112.68 26.62 -128.56
CA CYS A 426 -113.60 27.74 -128.67
C CYS A 426 -113.39 28.55 -129.96
N THR A 427 -112.14 28.86 -130.31
CA THR A 427 -111.81 29.58 -131.55
C THR A 427 -112.13 28.75 -132.80
N GLN A 428 -111.82 27.45 -132.83
CA GLN A 428 -112.18 26.57 -133.95
C GLN A 428 -113.71 26.48 -134.16
N ALA A 429 -114.51 26.41 -133.09
CA ALA A 429 -115.97 26.44 -133.19
C ALA A 429 -116.50 27.76 -133.78
N GLN A 430 -115.86 28.89 -133.44
CA GLN A 430 -116.22 30.22 -133.95
C GLN A 430 -115.80 30.44 -135.41
N GLN A 431 -114.64 29.90 -135.79
CA GLN A 431 -114.06 30.03 -137.14
C GLN A 431 -114.82 29.21 -138.20
N HIS A 432 -115.51 28.14 -137.79
CA HIS A 432 -116.25 27.25 -138.68
C HIS A 432 -117.55 27.86 -139.28
N GLN A 433 -118.04 28.99 -138.74
CA GLN A 433 -119.26 29.67 -139.21
C GLN A 433 -119.02 30.79 -140.24
N LEU A 434 -117.78 31.28 -140.39
CA LEU A 434 -117.48 32.54 -141.11
C LEU A 434 -116.73 32.37 -142.44
N SER A 435 -116.60 31.13 -142.93
CA SER A 435 -115.77 30.80 -144.11
C SER A 435 -116.55 30.67 -145.44
N GLN A 436 -117.63 31.44 -145.63
CA GLN A 436 -118.24 31.66 -146.95
C GLN A 436 -117.97 33.10 -147.43
N ALA A 437 -117.43 33.21 -148.65
CA ALA A 437 -116.83 34.42 -149.24
C ALA A 437 -115.56 34.92 -148.54
N GLY A 438 -114.65 35.54 -149.29
CA GLY A 438 -113.39 36.08 -148.75
C GLY A 438 -112.67 37.00 -149.74
N ILE A 439 -111.78 37.86 -149.22
CA ILE A 439 -110.85 38.80 -149.89
C ILE A 439 -109.78 39.24 -148.86
N PRO A 440 -108.49 39.45 -149.22
CA PRO A 440 -107.42 39.92 -148.30
C PRO A 440 -106.88 41.35 -148.60
N SER A 441 -106.24 42.04 -147.62
CA SER A 441 -105.48 43.30 -147.84
C SER A 441 -104.63 43.81 -146.64
N HIS A 442 -103.36 44.21 -146.89
CA HIS A 442 -102.54 45.38 -146.43
C HIS A 442 -102.77 46.14 -145.08
N ASP A 443 -101.90 47.02 -144.53
CA ASP A 443 -100.46 47.40 -144.61
C ASP A 443 -100.15 48.38 -143.43
N ASN A 444 -98.95 48.98 -143.31
CA ASN A 444 -98.78 50.21 -142.53
C ASN A 444 -97.69 51.19 -143.06
N LEU A 445 -97.95 52.50 -142.97
CA LEU A 445 -97.36 53.56 -143.81
C LEU A 445 -96.96 54.81 -142.99
N ALA A 446 -95.73 54.85 -142.44
CA ALA A 446 -95.32 55.95 -141.54
C ALA A 446 -93.85 56.44 -141.66
N ALA A 447 -93.03 55.88 -142.55
CA ALA A 447 -91.57 56.04 -142.49
C ALA A 447 -90.99 57.27 -143.22
N GLU A 448 -91.68 57.89 -144.19
CA GLU A 448 -91.02 58.69 -145.24
C GLU A 448 -90.86 60.20 -145.01
N LEU A 449 -91.66 60.84 -144.15
CA LEU A 449 -91.81 62.32 -144.18
C LEU A 449 -90.80 63.17 -143.37
N MET A 450 -89.63 62.63 -142.99
CA MET A 450 -88.56 63.37 -142.27
C MET A 450 -87.33 63.66 -143.16
N PRO A 451 -86.78 64.90 -143.17
CA PRO A 451 -85.54 65.24 -143.89
C PRO A 451 -84.30 64.47 -143.41
N ILE A 452 -83.36 64.23 -144.33
CA ILE A 452 -82.26 63.25 -144.17
C ILE A 452 -81.23 63.71 -143.12
N GLU A 453 -80.89 64.99 -143.09
CA GLU A 453 -79.88 65.56 -142.19
C GLU A 453 -80.29 65.40 -140.71
N TYR A 454 -81.59 65.54 -140.44
CA TYR A 454 -82.17 65.33 -139.12
C TYR A 454 -82.27 63.84 -138.77
N ARG A 455 -82.52 62.95 -139.73
CA ARG A 455 -82.44 61.49 -139.51
C ARG A 455 -81.01 61.06 -139.17
N GLU A 456 -80.01 61.53 -139.92
CA GLU A 456 -78.61 61.23 -139.64
C GLU A 456 -78.18 61.76 -138.27
N LYS A 457 -78.54 63.00 -137.93
CA LYS A 457 -78.22 63.56 -136.61
C LYS A 457 -78.93 62.79 -135.48
N PHE A 458 -80.18 62.37 -135.69
CA PHE A 458 -80.91 61.53 -134.74
C PHE A 458 -80.25 60.15 -134.59
N ILE A 459 -79.89 59.48 -135.68
CA ILE A 459 -79.20 58.17 -135.64
C ILE A 459 -77.83 58.28 -134.96
N ARG A 460 -77.04 59.33 -135.25
CA ARG A 460 -75.76 59.56 -134.60
C ARG A 460 -75.94 59.80 -133.09
N LEU A 461 -76.85 60.69 -132.69
CA LEU A 461 -77.15 60.93 -131.27
C LEU A 461 -77.74 59.70 -130.57
N GLN A 462 -78.56 58.89 -131.25
CA GLN A 462 -79.12 57.65 -130.71
C GLN A 462 -78.04 56.57 -130.53
N HIS A 463 -77.07 56.50 -131.45
CA HIS A 463 -75.90 55.64 -131.33
C HIS A 463 -74.97 56.11 -130.20
N GLU A 464 -74.69 57.41 -130.11
CA GLU A 464 -73.92 58.03 -129.03
C GLU A 464 -74.57 57.80 -127.66
N ASN A 465 -75.88 58.01 -127.52
CA ASN A 465 -76.61 57.73 -126.27
C ASN A 465 -76.59 56.23 -125.91
N LYS A 466 -76.63 55.34 -126.92
CA LYS A 466 -76.48 53.90 -126.71
C LYS A 466 -75.07 53.52 -126.25
N MET A 467 -74.03 54.11 -126.83
CA MET A 467 -72.64 53.88 -126.43
C MET A 467 -72.35 54.42 -125.03
N LEU A 468 -72.84 55.62 -124.70
CA LEU A 468 -72.74 56.19 -123.35
C LEU A 468 -73.47 55.35 -122.30
N ARG A 469 -74.64 54.76 -122.64
CA ARG A 469 -75.31 53.79 -121.76
C ARG A 469 -74.50 52.51 -121.54
N VAL A 470 -73.91 51.94 -122.59
CA VAL A 470 -73.05 50.75 -122.45
C VAL A 470 -71.83 51.07 -121.57
N GLN A 471 -71.17 52.21 -121.79
CA GLN A 471 -70.04 52.65 -120.96
C GLN A 471 -70.45 52.91 -119.49
N GLN A 472 -71.64 53.45 -119.25
CA GLN A 472 -72.17 53.59 -117.90
C GLN A 472 -72.48 52.22 -117.27
N GLU A 473 -73.13 51.31 -117.97
CA GLU A 473 -73.37 49.94 -117.49
C GLU A 473 -72.07 49.18 -117.21
N GLU A 474 -71.03 49.35 -118.03
CA GLU A 474 -69.71 48.76 -117.82
C GLU A 474 -69.04 49.34 -116.58
N CYS A 475 -69.02 50.67 -116.41
CA CYS A 475 -68.48 51.32 -115.21
C CYS A 475 -69.26 50.95 -113.93
N GLU A 476 -70.59 50.81 -114.01
CA GLU A 476 -71.43 50.35 -112.91
C GLU A 476 -71.15 48.87 -112.57
N ARG A 477 -70.93 48.00 -113.56
CA ARG A 477 -70.52 46.59 -113.36
C ARG A 477 -69.13 46.48 -112.73
N GLU A 478 -68.15 47.25 -113.21
CA GLU A 478 -66.80 47.31 -112.61
C GLU A 478 -66.87 47.77 -111.15
N LYS A 479 -67.69 48.78 -110.85
CA LYS A 479 -67.90 49.28 -109.49
C LYS A 479 -68.61 48.26 -108.59
N ILE A 480 -69.58 47.51 -109.12
CA ILE A 480 -70.23 46.39 -108.42
C ILE A 480 -69.21 45.27 -108.13
N ALA A 481 -68.40 44.89 -109.12
CA ALA A 481 -67.37 43.85 -108.95
C ALA A 481 -66.29 44.27 -107.93
N ALA A 482 -65.87 45.54 -107.92
CA ALA A 482 -64.94 46.07 -106.92
C ALA A 482 -65.55 46.06 -105.50
N LEU A 483 -66.84 46.39 -105.36
CA LEU A 483 -67.55 46.30 -104.08
C LEU A 483 -67.77 44.85 -103.62
N GLN A 484 -67.99 43.91 -104.55
CA GLN A 484 -68.08 42.48 -104.26
C GLN A 484 -66.73 41.94 -103.76
N ALA A 485 -65.62 42.27 -104.43
CA ALA A 485 -64.28 41.88 -103.99
C ALA A 485 -63.94 42.45 -102.60
N GLN A 486 -64.29 43.72 -102.31
CA GLN A 486 -64.13 44.30 -100.97
C GLN A 486 -65.01 43.61 -99.91
N LEU A 487 -66.22 43.19 -100.28
CA LEU A 487 -67.12 42.45 -99.39
C LEU A 487 -66.58 41.04 -99.10
N GLU A 488 -66.01 40.36 -100.09
CA GLU A 488 -65.35 39.05 -99.94
C GLU A 488 -64.10 39.13 -99.05
N GLU A 489 -63.23 40.13 -99.26
CA GLU A 489 -62.06 40.38 -98.39
C GLU A 489 -62.50 40.70 -96.95
N ALA A 490 -63.57 41.49 -96.77
CA ALA A 490 -64.15 41.79 -95.45
C ALA A 490 -64.78 40.55 -94.78
N HIS A 491 -65.41 39.65 -95.55
CA HIS A 491 -65.91 38.39 -95.02
C HIS A 491 -64.78 37.42 -94.65
N LYS A 492 -63.71 37.35 -95.45
CA LYS A 492 -62.54 36.52 -95.19
C LYS A 492 -61.80 36.98 -93.93
N THR A 493 -61.43 38.25 -93.85
CA THR A 493 -60.76 38.83 -92.66
C THR A 493 -61.62 38.73 -91.40
N ARG A 494 -62.95 38.89 -91.51
CA ARG A 494 -63.87 38.59 -90.41
C ARG A 494 -63.83 37.10 -90.01
N SER A 495 -63.85 36.17 -90.96
CA SER A 495 -63.78 34.73 -90.68
C SER A 495 -62.47 34.35 -89.96
N GLU A 496 -61.35 34.92 -90.41
CA GLU A 496 -60.04 34.79 -89.76
C GLU A 496 -60.11 35.27 -88.30
N LEU A 497 -60.62 36.49 -88.06
CA LEU A 497 -60.80 37.05 -86.70
C LEU A 497 -61.81 36.27 -85.83
N ASP A 498 -62.88 35.73 -86.41
CA ASP A 498 -63.84 34.87 -85.71
C ASP A 498 -63.18 33.53 -85.31
N THR A 499 -62.30 32.95 -86.15
CA THR A 499 -61.52 31.75 -85.77
C THR A 499 -60.44 32.02 -84.73
N GLU A 500 -59.74 33.16 -84.80
CA GLU A 500 -58.77 33.58 -83.78
C GLU A 500 -59.47 33.84 -82.43
N ASN A 501 -60.63 34.51 -82.44
CA ASN A 501 -61.46 34.68 -81.25
C ASN A 501 -61.88 33.33 -80.64
N ARG A 502 -62.24 32.35 -81.48
CA ARG A 502 -62.57 31.00 -80.99
C ARG A 502 -61.38 30.32 -80.34
N LEU A 503 -60.22 30.28 -81.00
CA LEU A 503 -58.99 29.69 -80.47
C LEU A 503 -58.53 30.39 -79.17
N SER A 504 -58.67 31.71 -79.09
CA SER A 504 -58.39 32.49 -77.89
C SER A 504 -59.34 32.15 -76.74
N ARG A 505 -60.65 31.98 -77.00
CA ARG A 505 -61.64 31.52 -76.00
C ARG A 505 -61.38 30.08 -75.55
N GLU A 506 -61.06 29.18 -76.47
CA GLU A 506 -60.65 27.81 -76.18
C GLU A 506 -59.41 27.80 -75.27
N ARG A 507 -58.38 28.61 -75.57
CA ARG A 507 -57.18 28.74 -74.75
C ARG A 507 -57.44 29.37 -73.37
N VAL A 508 -58.35 30.35 -73.28
CA VAL A 508 -58.79 30.90 -71.99
C VAL A 508 -59.53 29.83 -71.17
N SER A 509 -60.35 28.99 -71.81
CA SER A 509 -61.04 27.87 -71.16
C SER A 509 -60.06 26.80 -70.66
N GLU A 510 -59.05 26.44 -71.45
CA GLU A 510 -57.96 25.54 -71.02
C GLU A 510 -57.22 26.08 -69.79
N LEU A 511 -56.88 27.37 -69.79
CA LEU A 511 -56.19 28.02 -68.67
C LEU A 511 -57.09 28.13 -67.44
N GLN A 512 -58.39 28.36 -67.63
CA GLN A 512 -59.37 28.33 -66.54
C GLN A 512 -59.50 26.93 -65.94
N GLN A 513 -59.55 25.87 -66.76
CA GLN A 513 -59.58 24.50 -66.26
C GLN A 513 -58.29 24.12 -65.53
N GLN A 514 -57.12 24.54 -66.04
CA GLN A 514 -55.84 24.33 -65.36
C GLN A 514 -55.77 25.06 -64.02
N VAL A 515 -56.28 26.30 -63.92
CA VAL A 515 -56.39 27.02 -62.65
C VAL A 515 -57.38 26.34 -61.71
N GLU A 516 -58.53 25.87 -62.20
CA GLU A 516 -59.53 25.16 -61.39
C GLU A 516 -59.01 23.81 -60.88
N ASP A 517 -58.25 23.07 -61.71
CA ASP A 517 -57.64 21.80 -61.33
C ASP A 517 -56.46 21.98 -60.38
N LEU A 518 -55.68 23.06 -60.51
CA LEU A 518 -54.70 23.47 -59.50
C LEU A 518 -55.38 23.90 -58.18
N GLN A 519 -56.52 24.58 -58.23
CA GLN A 519 -57.31 24.90 -57.03
C GLN A 519 -57.88 23.64 -56.36
N LYS A 520 -58.39 22.67 -57.13
CA LYS A 520 -58.81 21.36 -56.61
C LYS A 520 -57.63 20.57 -56.03
N ALA A 521 -56.45 20.63 -56.66
CA ALA A 521 -55.24 19.99 -56.13
C ALA A 521 -54.83 20.63 -54.79
N LEU A 522 -54.82 21.97 -54.71
CA LEU A 522 -54.51 22.71 -53.49
C LEU A 522 -55.52 22.44 -52.36
N GLN A 523 -56.82 22.41 -52.69
CA GLN A 523 -57.88 22.04 -51.74
C GLN A 523 -57.77 20.57 -51.29
N SER A 524 -57.40 19.64 -52.17
CA SER A 524 -57.22 18.23 -51.79
C SER A 524 -55.97 17.98 -50.93
N GLN A 525 -54.96 18.85 -50.96
CA GLN A 525 -53.88 18.86 -49.96
C GLN A 525 -54.27 19.50 -48.62
N ALA A 526 -55.23 20.44 -48.62
CA ALA A 526 -55.72 21.07 -47.38
C ALA A 526 -56.79 20.25 -46.62
N ALA A 527 -57.44 19.28 -47.28
CA ALA A 527 -58.63 18.59 -46.78
C ALA A 527 -58.36 17.20 -46.14
N LYS A 528 -57.53 17.16 -45.09
CA LYS A 528 -57.56 16.12 -44.05
C LYS A 528 -57.31 16.78 -42.68
N PRO A 529 -58.34 16.92 -41.84
CA PRO A 529 -58.59 15.83 -40.87
C PRO A 529 -60.07 15.46 -40.64
N ASP A 530 -60.26 14.19 -40.26
CA ASP A 530 -61.19 13.60 -39.28
C ASP A 530 -62.58 14.23 -38.99
N ASP A 531 -63.61 13.58 -39.55
CA ASP A 531 -64.83 13.03 -38.89
C ASP A 531 -65.99 13.93 -38.35
N VAL A 532 -67.16 13.30 -38.13
CA VAL A 532 -68.38 13.72 -37.38
C VAL A 532 -69.44 14.62 -38.07
N SER A 533 -70.38 13.95 -38.78
CA SER A 533 -71.85 14.19 -38.93
C SER A 533 -72.51 15.60 -39.13
N VAL A 534 -73.08 15.84 -40.33
CA VAL A 534 -74.55 15.87 -40.69
C VAL A 534 -75.57 16.55 -39.71
N PRO A 535 -76.64 17.34 -40.11
CA PRO A 535 -77.22 17.64 -41.46
C PRO A 535 -77.61 19.13 -41.81
N THR A 536 -77.74 19.39 -43.12
CA THR A 536 -78.78 20.14 -43.89
C THR A 536 -79.61 21.32 -43.32
N PHE A 537 -79.63 22.46 -44.03
CA PHE A 537 -80.85 23.29 -44.25
C PHE A 537 -80.86 24.00 -45.64
N ILE A 538 -81.98 24.63 -46.04
CA ILE A 538 -82.33 25.07 -47.41
C ILE A 538 -82.68 26.57 -47.47
N GLY A 539 -82.38 27.26 -48.59
CA GLY A 539 -82.98 28.57 -48.94
C GLY A 539 -82.04 29.51 -49.73
N THR A 540 -81.97 29.44 -51.07
CA THR A 540 -82.78 30.21 -52.05
C THR A 540 -82.63 31.75 -52.05
N ASN A 541 -82.05 32.27 -53.14
CA ASN A 541 -82.27 33.58 -53.78
C ASN A 541 -82.07 34.90 -52.99
N THR A 542 -81.16 35.74 -53.48
CA THR A 542 -81.56 36.96 -54.24
C THR A 542 -80.38 37.58 -55.00
N VAL A 543 -80.68 38.32 -56.07
CA VAL A 543 -79.68 38.94 -56.98
C VAL A 543 -79.42 40.40 -56.61
N LYS A 544 -78.14 40.78 -56.43
CA LYS A 544 -77.50 42.07 -56.82
C LYS A 544 -76.02 42.16 -56.35
N MET A 545 -75.27 43.14 -56.88
CA MET A 545 -73.94 43.62 -56.44
C MET A 545 -72.66 42.80 -56.79
N PRO A 546 -72.33 42.60 -58.09
CA PRO A 546 -71.08 41.94 -58.54
C PRO A 546 -69.79 42.78 -58.38
N HIS A 547 -69.77 43.78 -57.49
CA HIS A 547 -68.58 44.63 -57.24
C HIS A 547 -68.14 44.63 -55.77
N ARG A 548 -69.06 44.55 -54.79
CA ARG A 548 -68.67 44.42 -53.38
C ARG A 548 -68.01 43.08 -53.09
N VAL A 549 -68.50 41.98 -53.68
CA VAL A 549 -67.93 40.63 -53.48
C VAL A 549 -66.49 40.55 -54.01
N ASN A 550 -66.21 41.18 -55.15
CA ASN A 550 -64.84 41.20 -55.72
C ASN A 550 -63.89 42.07 -54.88
N LEU A 551 -64.36 43.20 -54.34
CA LEU A 551 -63.53 44.04 -53.46
C LEU A 551 -63.22 43.34 -52.13
N ILE A 552 -64.19 42.61 -51.56
CA ILE A 552 -64.00 41.80 -50.35
C ILE A 552 -63.00 40.68 -50.63
N ARG A 553 -63.17 39.90 -51.71
CA ARG A 553 -62.22 38.84 -52.10
C ARG A 553 -60.81 39.35 -52.38
N LEU A 554 -60.68 40.54 -52.97
CA LEU A 554 -59.37 41.17 -53.17
C LEU A 554 -58.75 41.60 -51.82
N SER A 555 -59.55 42.11 -50.89
CA SER A 555 -59.12 42.43 -49.53
C SER A 555 -58.72 41.19 -48.72
N GLU A 556 -59.46 40.08 -48.86
CA GLU A 556 -59.15 38.78 -48.25
C GLU A 556 -57.85 38.19 -48.82
N PHE A 557 -57.64 38.28 -50.15
CA PHE A 557 -56.40 37.86 -50.79
C PHE A 557 -55.20 38.71 -50.37
N VAL A 558 -55.35 40.04 -50.27
CA VAL A 558 -54.30 40.94 -49.76
C VAL A 558 -54.01 40.68 -48.28
N LEU A 559 -55.02 40.39 -47.46
CA LEU A 559 -54.83 39.96 -46.06
C LEU A 559 -54.04 38.65 -45.98
N ALA A 560 -54.45 37.61 -46.71
CA ALA A 560 -53.76 36.32 -46.74
C ALA A 560 -52.30 36.44 -47.24
N TRP A 561 -52.05 37.31 -48.23
CA TRP A 561 -50.70 37.58 -48.71
C TRP A 561 -49.86 38.37 -47.70
N VAL A 562 -50.46 39.31 -46.96
CA VAL A 562 -49.82 39.99 -45.83
C VAL A 562 -49.53 39.02 -44.68
N ASP A 563 -50.44 38.10 -44.37
CA ASP A 563 -50.24 37.04 -43.36
C ASP A 563 -49.10 36.08 -43.77
N GLU A 564 -49.02 35.68 -45.04
CA GLU A 564 -47.92 34.86 -45.55
C GLU A 564 -46.57 35.61 -45.53
N LEU A 565 -46.55 36.90 -45.88
CA LEU A 565 -45.36 37.75 -45.75
C LEU A 565 -44.96 37.96 -44.28
N MET A 566 -45.92 38.10 -43.35
CA MET A 566 -45.64 38.16 -41.91
C MET A 566 -45.12 36.82 -41.37
N ALA A 567 -45.64 35.69 -41.85
CA ALA A 567 -45.14 34.37 -41.50
C ALA A 567 -43.71 34.14 -42.03
N ALA A 568 -43.42 34.59 -43.26
CA ALA A 568 -42.08 34.54 -43.85
C ALA A 568 -41.08 35.45 -43.10
N LEU A 569 -41.50 36.65 -42.70
CA LEU A 569 -40.71 37.58 -41.90
C LEU A 569 -40.44 37.00 -40.50
N LYS A 570 -41.47 36.53 -39.80
CA LYS A 570 -41.34 35.89 -38.49
C LYS A 570 -40.39 34.69 -38.53
N LYS A 571 -40.48 33.85 -39.57
CA LYS A 571 -39.54 32.74 -39.80
C LYS A 571 -38.09 33.25 -39.97
N LYS A 572 -37.88 34.37 -40.66
CA LYS A 572 -36.56 35.01 -40.77
C LYS A 572 -36.06 35.56 -39.42
N ASP A 573 -36.93 36.09 -38.58
CA ASP A 573 -36.57 36.54 -37.22
C ASP A 573 -36.26 35.37 -36.28
N ASP A 574 -36.96 34.23 -36.43
CA ASP A 574 -36.68 32.98 -35.72
C ASP A 574 -35.34 32.37 -36.19
N ASP A 575 -35.10 32.31 -37.50
CA ASP A 575 -33.80 31.90 -38.10
C ASP A 575 -32.64 32.82 -37.62
N MET A 576 -32.88 34.13 -37.52
CA MET A 576 -31.89 35.11 -37.06
C MET A 576 -31.55 34.90 -35.58
N ARG A 577 -32.55 34.78 -34.69
CA ARG A 577 -32.33 34.45 -33.27
C ARG A 577 -31.59 33.13 -33.10
N ALA A 578 -31.94 32.11 -33.88
CA ALA A 578 -31.24 30.82 -33.88
C ALA A 578 -29.79 30.90 -34.40
N MET A 579 -29.42 31.95 -35.15
CA MET A 579 -28.03 32.25 -35.52
C MET A 579 -27.31 33.05 -34.43
N GLU A 580 -27.96 34.06 -33.84
CA GLU A 580 -27.43 34.84 -32.71
C GLU A 580 -27.09 33.96 -31.50
N GLU A 581 -27.96 33.01 -31.15
CA GLU A 581 -27.69 32.04 -30.09
C GLU A 581 -26.48 31.15 -30.39
N ARG A 582 -26.34 30.70 -31.65
CA ARG A 582 -25.15 29.95 -32.09
C ARG A 582 -23.89 30.79 -31.97
N TYR A 583 -23.90 32.05 -32.44
CA TYR A 583 -22.77 32.98 -32.26
C TYR A 583 -22.44 33.22 -30.78
N LYS A 584 -23.45 33.39 -29.92
CA LYS A 584 -23.29 33.54 -28.47
C LYS A 584 -22.65 32.28 -27.83
N MET A 585 -23.05 31.08 -28.26
CA MET A 585 -22.41 29.83 -27.84
C MET A 585 -20.95 29.72 -28.32
N TYR A 586 -20.63 30.14 -29.54
CA TYR A 586 -19.25 30.16 -30.03
C TYR A 586 -18.38 31.17 -29.27
N LEU A 587 -18.91 32.36 -28.97
CA LEU A 587 -18.22 33.38 -28.15
C LEU A 587 -17.97 32.89 -26.72
N GLU A 588 -18.94 32.23 -26.09
CA GLU A 588 -18.75 31.70 -24.72
C GLU A 588 -17.80 30.49 -24.70
N LYS A 589 -17.82 29.63 -25.73
CA LYS A 589 -16.78 28.60 -25.93
C LYS A 589 -15.39 29.23 -26.08
N ALA A 590 -15.24 30.29 -26.87
CA ALA A 590 -13.97 31.01 -27.00
C ALA A 590 -13.51 31.63 -25.67
N ARG A 591 -14.40 32.26 -24.90
CA ARG A 591 -14.12 32.77 -23.54
C ARG A 591 -13.73 31.66 -22.55
N ASN A 592 -14.27 30.45 -22.69
CA ASN A 592 -13.90 29.31 -21.86
C ASN A 592 -12.51 28.78 -22.22
N VAL A 593 -12.17 28.69 -23.51
CA VAL A 593 -10.81 28.36 -23.97
C VAL A 593 -9.80 29.40 -23.51
N ILE A 594 -10.12 30.70 -23.61
CA ILE A 594 -9.25 31.78 -23.12
C ILE A 594 -9.05 31.68 -21.60
N ARG A 595 -10.12 31.46 -20.81
CA ARG A 595 -10.01 31.25 -19.35
C ARG A 595 -9.19 30.02 -18.96
N ALA A 596 -9.23 28.95 -19.75
CA ALA A 596 -8.41 27.76 -19.53
C ALA A 596 -6.94 27.95 -19.93
N LEU A 597 -6.65 28.86 -20.87
CA LEU A 597 -5.29 29.18 -21.33
C LEU A 597 -4.61 30.30 -20.52
N ASP A 598 -5.35 31.11 -19.77
CA ASP A 598 -4.77 32.13 -18.88
C ASP A 598 -4.11 31.49 -17.64
N PRO A 599 -2.77 31.59 -17.48
CA PRO A 599 -2.06 30.98 -16.35
C PRO A 599 -2.41 31.56 -14.98
N LYS A 600 -3.13 32.70 -14.91
CA LYS A 600 -3.59 33.30 -13.65
C LYS A 600 -4.98 32.83 -13.22
N LEU A 601 -5.75 32.25 -14.13
CA LEU A 601 -7.14 31.81 -13.90
C LEU A 601 -7.31 30.29 -13.99
N ASN A 602 -6.36 29.57 -14.59
CA ASN A 602 -6.37 28.12 -14.63
C ASN A 602 -5.99 27.51 -13.25
N PRO A 603 -6.88 26.72 -12.60
CA PRO A 603 -6.60 26.14 -11.29
C PRO A 603 -5.39 25.19 -11.28
N ALA A 604 -5.10 24.50 -12.38
CA ALA A 604 -3.91 23.65 -12.48
C ALA A 604 -2.60 24.46 -12.39
N THR A 605 -2.59 25.74 -12.79
CA THR A 605 -1.41 26.59 -12.62
C THR A 605 -1.23 27.04 -11.16
N ALA A 606 -2.33 27.25 -10.42
CA ALA A 606 -2.27 27.50 -8.99
C ALA A 606 -1.75 26.27 -8.21
N GLU A 607 -2.21 25.06 -8.58
CA GLU A 607 -1.73 23.79 -8.02
C GLU A 607 -0.24 23.55 -8.31
N ILE A 608 0.21 23.74 -9.56
CA ILE A 608 1.63 23.68 -9.94
C ILE A 608 2.47 24.69 -9.12
N GLN A 609 1.94 25.88 -8.85
CA GLN A 609 2.66 26.88 -8.05
C GLN A 609 2.70 26.51 -6.56
N ALA A 610 1.65 25.89 -6.02
CA ALA A 610 1.65 25.35 -4.66
C ALA A 610 2.68 24.20 -4.52
N LEU A 611 2.73 23.28 -5.48
CA LEU A 611 3.72 22.20 -5.51
C LEU A 611 5.17 22.72 -5.62
N ARG A 612 5.41 23.78 -6.40
CA ARG A 612 6.72 24.45 -6.44
C ARG A 612 7.13 25.05 -5.10
N ASN A 613 6.18 25.67 -4.39
CA ASN A 613 6.46 26.22 -3.06
C ASN A 613 6.77 25.09 -2.06
N GLN A 614 6.01 23.99 -2.09
CA GLN A 614 6.26 22.80 -1.25
C GLN A 614 7.64 22.18 -1.53
N LEU A 615 8.06 22.07 -2.79
CA LEU A 615 9.41 21.62 -3.16
C LEU A 615 10.47 22.56 -2.58
N ALA A 616 10.36 23.87 -2.80
CA ALA A 616 11.30 24.86 -2.28
C ALA A 616 11.40 24.87 -0.73
N ASP A 617 10.32 24.53 -0.02
CA ASP A 617 10.33 24.38 1.44
C ASP A 617 10.91 23.03 1.90
N ARG A 618 10.72 21.95 1.13
CA ARG A 618 11.43 20.68 1.34
C ARG A 618 12.94 20.84 1.11
N ASP A 619 13.37 21.56 0.08
CA ASP A 619 14.79 21.82 -0.21
C ASP A 619 15.47 22.58 0.94
N LYS A 620 14.81 23.61 1.50
CA LYS A 620 15.28 24.30 2.72
C LYS A 620 15.37 23.37 3.92
N GLN A 621 14.41 22.45 4.06
CA GLN A 621 14.38 21.48 5.15
C GLN A 621 15.54 20.47 5.02
N ILE A 622 15.83 20.00 3.80
CA ILE A 622 16.99 19.14 3.49
C ILE A 622 18.30 19.87 3.83
N LEU A 623 18.52 21.09 3.31
CA LEU A 623 19.71 21.90 3.62
C LEU A 623 19.91 22.15 5.12
N THR A 624 18.81 22.22 5.89
CA THR A 624 18.84 22.38 7.35
C THR A 624 19.25 21.09 8.04
N LEU A 625 18.74 19.94 7.59
CA LEU A 625 19.09 18.61 8.11
C LEU A 625 20.54 18.22 7.76
N GLU A 626 20.99 18.48 6.53
CA GLU A 626 22.39 18.28 6.11
C GLU A 626 23.36 19.06 7.01
N ARG A 627 23.04 20.33 7.31
CA ARG A 627 23.81 21.16 8.23
C ARG A 627 23.80 20.64 9.68
N GLN A 628 22.70 20.03 10.12
CA GLN A 628 22.62 19.38 11.43
C GLN A 628 23.44 18.09 11.49
N CYS A 629 23.41 17.26 10.43
CA CYS A 629 24.24 16.06 10.31
C CYS A 629 25.74 16.39 10.31
N GLU A 630 26.17 17.43 9.58
CA GLU A 630 27.57 17.85 9.58
C GLU A 630 27.99 18.39 10.97
N GLN A 631 27.11 19.14 11.66
CA GLN A 631 27.36 19.55 13.04
C GLN A 631 27.43 18.37 14.02
N ALA A 632 26.60 17.34 13.85
CA ALA A 632 26.65 16.12 14.66
C ALA A 632 27.96 15.35 14.43
N ARG A 633 28.41 15.23 13.17
CA ARG A 633 29.68 14.61 12.79
C ARG A 633 30.90 15.34 13.39
N LEU A 634 30.85 16.68 13.45
CA LEU A 634 31.88 17.48 14.12
C LEU A 634 31.92 17.23 15.63
N ARG A 635 30.76 17.15 16.31
CA ARG A 635 30.72 16.80 17.75
C ARG A 635 31.24 15.38 18.00
N GLU A 636 30.84 14.40 17.19
CA GLU A 636 31.32 13.03 17.31
C GLU A 636 32.86 12.95 17.13
N TYR A 637 33.44 13.80 16.28
CA TYR A 637 34.88 13.93 16.12
C TYR A 637 35.55 14.62 17.33
N GLU A 638 34.95 15.68 17.88
CA GLU A 638 35.41 16.32 19.13
C GLU A 638 35.36 15.35 20.33
N GLU A 639 34.28 14.57 20.46
CA GLU A 639 34.12 13.53 21.48
C GLU A 639 35.18 12.43 21.34
N LYS A 640 35.45 11.94 20.12
CA LYS A 640 36.53 10.98 19.84
C LYS A 640 37.91 11.56 20.19
N LEU A 641 38.16 12.84 19.93
CA LEU A 641 39.40 13.52 20.35
C LEU A 641 39.50 13.64 21.88
N ILE A 642 38.41 13.99 22.57
CA ILE A 642 38.34 14.09 24.03
C ILE A 642 38.60 12.72 24.67
N VAL A 643 37.92 11.66 24.22
CA VAL A 643 38.11 10.29 24.70
C VAL A 643 39.55 9.83 24.47
N THR A 644 40.12 10.07 23.29
CA THR A 644 41.52 9.74 22.97
C THR A 644 42.50 10.49 23.89
N ALA A 645 42.27 11.79 24.13
CA ALA A 645 43.10 12.59 25.03
C ALA A 645 42.99 12.11 26.49
N TRP A 646 41.79 11.71 26.93
CA TRP A 646 41.54 11.20 28.28
C TRP A 646 42.16 9.83 28.50
N TYR A 647 42.05 8.92 27.51
CA TYR A 647 42.73 7.63 27.49
C TYR A 647 44.25 7.80 27.57
N ASN A 648 44.85 8.61 26.70
CA ASN A 648 46.29 8.89 26.71
C ASN A 648 46.75 9.51 28.04
N LYS A 649 45.94 10.37 28.66
CA LYS A 649 46.22 10.96 29.98
C LYS A 649 46.13 9.92 31.10
N SER A 650 45.13 9.04 31.06
CA SER A 650 44.98 7.92 32.01
C SER A 650 46.15 6.94 31.91
N LEU A 651 46.54 6.57 30.68
CA LEU A 651 47.66 5.68 30.41
C LEU A 651 49.01 6.31 30.84
N ASN A 652 49.18 7.63 30.68
CA ASN A 652 50.32 8.35 31.26
C ASN A 652 50.30 8.35 32.80
N PHE A 653 49.14 8.49 33.46
CA PHE A 653 49.06 8.36 34.92
C PHE A 653 49.36 6.94 35.41
N GLN A 654 48.86 5.91 34.71
CA GLN A 654 49.21 4.52 35.00
C GLN A 654 50.71 4.28 34.82
N LYS A 655 51.30 4.79 33.73
CA LYS A 655 52.75 4.72 33.49
C LYS A 655 53.54 5.40 34.61
N LEU A 656 53.19 6.62 35.01
CA LEU A 656 53.84 7.33 36.13
C LEU A 656 53.66 6.58 37.47
N ALA A 657 52.52 5.95 37.70
CA ALA A 657 52.28 5.13 38.90
C ALA A 657 53.10 3.83 38.90
N ILE A 658 53.34 3.23 37.73
CA ILE A 658 54.20 2.06 37.53
C ILE A 658 55.68 2.47 37.67
N GLU A 659 56.10 3.58 37.06
CA GLU A 659 57.44 4.14 37.19
C GLU A 659 57.76 4.54 38.64
N SER A 660 56.79 5.07 39.39
CA SER A 660 56.91 5.33 40.83
C SER A 660 57.08 4.05 41.67
N ARG A 661 56.42 2.95 41.28
CA ARG A 661 56.56 1.63 41.95
C ARG A 661 57.88 0.93 41.60
N LEU A 662 58.36 1.06 40.37
CA LEU A 662 59.62 0.46 39.90
C LEU A 662 60.85 1.30 40.33
N GLY A 663 60.72 2.63 40.37
CA GLY A 663 61.77 3.56 40.80
C GLY A 663 62.06 3.52 42.30
N GLY A 664 61.19 2.92 43.12
CA GLY A 664 61.32 2.82 44.58
C GLY A 664 62.48 1.98 45.12
N ARG A 665 63.52 1.68 44.31
CA ARG A 665 64.71 0.90 44.72
C ARG A 665 66.06 1.53 44.38
N THR A 666 66.13 2.71 43.78
CA THR A 666 67.39 3.46 43.59
C THR A 666 67.25 4.94 43.92
N SER A 667 68.36 5.56 44.33
CA SER A 667 68.52 7.00 44.59
C SER A 667 67.72 7.59 45.76
N SER A 668 68.33 7.53 46.94
CA SER A 668 68.16 8.57 47.97
C SER A 668 68.58 9.95 47.43
N MET A 669 68.20 11.03 48.13
CA MET A 669 68.36 12.46 47.81
C MET A 669 67.28 13.07 46.88
N LEU A 670 66.14 13.51 47.46
CA LEU A 670 65.75 14.93 47.54
C LEU A 670 64.35 15.15 48.16
N SER A 671 64.28 16.03 49.17
CA SER A 671 63.10 16.73 49.72
C SER A 671 61.87 15.91 50.20
N PRO A 672 61.48 15.98 51.50
CA PRO A 672 60.30 15.27 52.01
C PRO A 672 58.97 16.01 51.80
N GLY A 673 57.94 15.24 51.42
CA GLY A 673 56.56 15.47 51.86
C GLY A 673 55.70 16.53 51.15
N GLN A 674 54.84 16.07 50.23
CA GLN A 674 53.49 16.62 50.11
C GLN A 674 52.47 15.47 50.11
N SER A 675 51.51 15.54 51.03
CA SER A 675 50.39 14.59 51.10
C SER A 675 49.37 14.86 49.98
N PHE A 676 48.71 13.81 49.50
CA PHE A 676 47.59 13.86 48.56
C PHE A 676 46.53 14.92 48.96
N LEU A 677 46.25 15.03 50.26
CA LEU A 677 45.31 15.99 50.85
C LEU A 677 45.75 17.47 50.76
N ALA A 678 47.03 17.76 50.47
CA ALA A 678 47.50 19.11 50.18
C ALA A 678 47.24 19.49 48.72
N GLN A 679 47.45 18.55 47.80
CA GLN A 679 47.26 18.75 46.36
C GLN A 679 45.77 18.98 46.02
N GLN A 680 44.87 18.22 46.65
CA GLN A 680 43.42 18.38 46.51
C GLN A 680 42.92 19.78 46.93
N ARG A 681 43.51 20.39 47.97
CA ARG A 681 43.15 21.75 48.44
C ARG A 681 43.58 22.85 47.46
N GLN A 682 44.63 22.65 46.66
CA GLN A 682 45.02 23.62 45.63
C GLN A 682 44.04 23.62 44.46
N VAL A 683 43.47 22.47 44.09
CA VAL A 683 42.47 22.36 43.00
C VAL A 683 41.16 23.07 43.39
N SER A 684 40.70 22.92 44.64
CA SER A 684 39.45 23.55 45.12
C SER A 684 39.50 25.08 45.21
N ASN A 685 40.68 25.68 45.33
CA ASN A 685 40.86 27.13 45.55
C ASN A 685 41.25 27.91 44.28
N ALA A 686 41.22 27.29 43.10
CA ALA A 686 41.42 27.99 41.84
C ALA A 686 40.18 28.86 41.51
N PRO A 687 40.31 30.20 41.37
CA PRO A 687 39.16 31.06 41.11
C PRO A 687 38.59 30.78 39.71
N ARG A 688 37.31 30.42 39.64
CA ARG A 688 36.60 30.20 38.36
C ARG A 688 36.60 31.50 37.54
N ARG A 689 37.45 31.57 36.51
CA ARG A 689 37.30 32.59 35.45
C ARG A 689 35.95 32.38 34.76
N ALA A 690 35.03 33.31 34.97
CA ALA A 690 33.78 33.33 34.23
C ALA A 690 34.07 33.56 32.73
N LEU A 691 33.76 32.57 31.89
CA LEU A 691 33.76 32.74 30.45
C LEU A 691 32.50 33.53 30.06
N SER A 692 32.70 34.75 29.58
CA SER A 692 31.62 35.64 29.13
C SER A 692 31.02 35.13 27.82
N ILE A 693 29.91 34.39 27.90
CA ILE A 693 29.12 34.00 26.72
C ILE A 693 28.42 35.26 26.19
N SER A 694 28.93 35.79 25.07
CA SER A 694 28.31 36.88 24.33
C SER A 694 27.22 36.35 23.39
N VAL A 695 25.97 36.44 23.81
CA VAL A 695 24.82 36.15 22.94
C VAL A 695 24.56 37.37 22.04
N PRO A 696 24.59 37.25 20.70
CA PRO A 696 24.19 38.34 19.81
C PRO A 696 22.67 38.53 19.88
N ALA A 697 22.21 39.78 20.03
CA ALA A 697 20.79 40.09 20.12
C ALA A 697 20.05 39.90 18.79
N THR A 698 18.78 39.51 18.87
CA THR A 698 17.88 39.39 17.73
C THR A 698 17.50 40.77 17.18
N THR A 699 17.93 41.07 15.96
CA THR A 699 17.48 42.28 15.24
C THR A 699 16.09 42.06 14.63
N SER A 700 15.10 42.82 15.07
CA SER A 700 13.77 42.83 14.49
C SER A 700 13.68 43.73 13.26
N LYS A 701 13.47 43.13 12.08
CA LYS A 701 12.73 43.69 10.93
C LYS A 701 12.45 42.63 9.88
#